data_AF-A0A950W4H1-F1
#
_entry.id   AF-A0A950W4H1-F1
#
_cell.length_a   1.000
_cell.length_b   1.000
_cell.length_c   1.000
_cell.angle_alpha   90.00
_cell.angle_beta   90.00
_cell.angle_gamma   90.00
#
_symmetry.space_group_name_H-M   'P 1'
#
loop_
_entity.id
_entity.type
_entity.pdbx_description
1 polymer ?
#
loop_
_entity_poly.entity_id
_entity_poly.type
_entity_poly.pdbx_seq_one_letter_code
_entity_poly.pdbx_strand_id
1 'polypeptide(L)'
;MPNFFIDSFRIPPFLLPIYQAAGIEYDVPWQVLAAINEVETDYGRNLSVSTAGAVGWMQFLPSTWTQWRVDANGDGVADPYNPVDAIFTAARYIQAAGASTNLAGAIYAYNHASWYVQSVLLRAKLIGGMPDQLVGALAGLVEGHFPVAAPAKYADDAVQQLATTKVGAANAAIPVESDPNSTAVSIHAKRSSPVIAVNDGKIVAVGHTHRFGNYIELQDATGNVYTYAQLGSIPSLYPVPKVQKVTAAEIARQLSLPTKAAAPTRPATAGTQPNAPTVSSGKASQEAQSAARSLPVSPHPAANTITAPMAKERLFAYPSRPASFAAGGDRQIKSTAPQITSFGNYFSDVLHLARNQYTLKPLEPGAIVVAGTIIGRVGAGTPTDASHLDFLIRPAGKNAPYIDPKPILDGWKLLAATAVYRAAGADPFFGPNAKNPSVGQVLLMSKQQLTDRILADPRVQIYACGRRDIQAGLIDRRVLATVEFLAASGLDPTVSGLECGHSLTTTTGVDAAGATGSSVDISAINNIPVSGHQGPGSVTDMTIRRLLTLQGAMKPDEIVSLMSYKGQSNTLSLPDHADRIQIAFTPLYGQNKRLSAEITSALQPNQWIQLIDRLNQIPEPVVPISPSRYAIKVSGR
;
A
#
# COMPACT_ATOMS: atom_id res chain seq x y z
N MET A 1 -12.68 13.59 -18.02
CA MET A 1 -13.41 12.33 -17.79
C MET A 1 -14.91 12.60 -17.75
N PRO A 2 -15.79 11.70 -18.23
CA PRO A 2 -17.25 11.86 -18.09
C PRO A 2 -17.71 11.82 -16.63
N ASN A 3 -18.62 12.72 -16.22
CA ASN A 3 -19.16 12.76 -14.84
C ASN A 3 -19.87 11.47 -14.43
N PHE A 4 -20.42 10.72 -15.40
CA PHE A 4 -21.04 9.42 -15.17
C PHE A 4 -20.21 8.47 -14.31
N PHE A 5 -18.88 8.45 -14.48
CA PHE A 5 -18.01 7.58 -13.67
C PHE A 5 -17.90 8.03 -12.21
N ILE A 6 -18.01 9.33 -11.96
CA ILE A 6 -18.04 9.91 -10.61
C ILE A 6 -19.37 9.57 -9.97
N ASP A 7 -20.48 9.88 -10.64
CA ASP A 7 -21.83 9.68 -10.12
C ASP A 7 -22.14 8.21 -9.84
N SER A 8 -21.55 7.31 -10.63
CA SER A 8 -21.71 5.85 -10.49
C SER A 8 -20.70 5.22 -9.53
N PHE A 9 -19.78 5.98 -8.94
CA PHE A 9 -18.81 5.44 -7.99
C PHE A 9 -19.51 4.97 -6.70
N ARG A 10 -19.19 3.75 -6.25
CA ARG A 10 -19.80 3.11 -5.07
C ARG A 10 -18.81 2.39 -4.14
N ILE A 11 -17.57 2.21 -4.58
CA ILE A 11 -16.56 1.43 -3.85
C ILE A 11 -16.05 2.28 -2.69
N PRO A 12 -16.15 1.83 -1.42
CA PRO A 12 -15.41 2.46 -0.33
C PRO A 12 -13.92 2.58 -0.69
N PRO A 13 -13.34 3.79 -0.70
CA PRO A 13 -11.99 4.01 -1.20
C PRO A 13 -10.92 3.11 -0.57
N PHE A 14 -11.07 2.76 0.72
CA PHE A 14 -10.13 1.90 1.44
C PHE A 14 -10.05 0.46 0.91
N LEU A 15 -11.06 -0.02 0.16
CA LEU A 15 -11.07 -1.37 -0.42
C LEU A 15 -10.27 -1.45 -1.72
N LEU A 16 -10.04 -0.34 -2.41
CA LEU A 16 -9.30 -0.30 -3.67
C LEU A 16 -7.90 -0.95 -3.58
N PRO A 17 -7.02 -0.58 -2.62
CA PRO A 17 -5.72 -1.21 -2.50
C PRO A 17 -5.82 -2.72 -2.18
N ILE A 18 -6.85 -3.14 -1.43
CA ILE A 18 -7.06 -4.56 -1.09
C ILE A 18 -7.43 -5.38 -2.33
N TYR A 19 -8.36 -4.89 -3.17
CA TYR A 19 -8.70 -5.58 -4.42
C TYR A 19 -7.52 -5.64 -5.39
N GLN A 20 -6.77 -4.55 -5.51
CA GLN A 20 -5.61 -4.49 -6.40
C GLN A 20 -4.53 -5.48 -5.94
N ALA A 21 -4.21 -5.50 -4.65
CA ALA A 21 -3.23 -6.43 -4.09
C ALA A 21 -3.66 -7.90 -4.27
N ALA A 22 -4.92 -8.23 -3.97
CA ALA A 22 -5.46 -9.58 -4.16
C ALA A 22 -5.48 -9.98 -5.64
N GLY A 23 -5.86 -9.06 -6.53
CA GLY A 23 -5.87 -9.29 -7.97
C GLY A 23 -4.48 -9.54 -8.54
N ILE A 24 -3.47 -8.80 -8.09
CA ILE A 24 -2.07 -8.98 -8.50
C ILE A 24 -1.50 -10.31 -7.95
N GLU A 25 -1.85 -10.69 -6.72
CA GLU A 25 -1.38 -11.96 -6.13
C GLU A 25 -1.92 -13.18 -6.89
N TYR A 26 -3.21 -13.16 -7.22
CA TYR A 26 -3.91 -14.32 -7.78
C TYR A 26 -4.18 -14.23 -9.29
N ASP A 27 -3.64 -13.22 -9.98
CA ASP A 27 -3.85 -13.01 -11.42
C ASP A 27 -5.35 -12.95 -11.78
N VAL A 28 -6.11 -12.21 -10.97
CA VAL A 28 -7.55 -11.99 -11.15
C VAL A 28 -7.77 -10.49 -11.35
N PRO A 29 -8.57 -10.05 -12.35
CA PRO A 29 -8.92 -8.64 -12.48
C PRO A 29 -9.57 -8.12 -11.19
N TRP A 30 -9.00 -7.10 -10.56
CA TRP A 30 -9.48 -6.58 -9.28
C TRP A 30 -10.94 -6.11 -9.35
N GLN A 31 -11.39 -5.68 -10.53
CA GLN A 31 -12.76 -5.27 -10.81
C GLN A 31 -13.76 -6.41 -10.63
N VAL A 32 -13.35 -7.66 -10.88
CA VAL A 32 -14.17 -8.85 -10.62
C VAL A 32 -14.34 -9.06 -9.13
N LEU A 33 -13.27 -8.90 -8.35
CA LEU A 33 -13.33 -9.01 -6.88
C LEU A 33 -14.25 -7.93 -6.29
N ALA A 34 -14.12 -6.69 -6.77
CA ALA A 34 -14.99 -5.59 -6.38
C ALA A 34 -16.46 -5.85 -6.76
N ALA A 35 -16.72 -6.35 -7.98
CA ALA A 35 -18.07 -6.69 -8.44
C ALA A 35 -18.70 -7.82 -7.62
N ILE A 36 -17.93 -8.83 -7.22
CA ILE A 36 -18.41 -9.90 -6.35
C ILE A 36 -18.77 -9.33 -4.97
N ASN A 37 -17.88 -8.55 -4.35
CA ASN A 37 -18.18 -7.93 -3.05
C ASN A 37 -19.42 -7.02 -3.11
N GLU A 38 -19.61 -6.29 -4.21
CA GLU A 38 -20.81 -5.50 -4.43
C GLU A 38 -22.09 -6.36 -4.44
N VAL A 39 -22.07 -7.48 -5.18
CA VAL A 39 -23.23 -8.37 -5.27
C VAL A 39 -23.49 -9.09 -3.96
N GLU A 40 -22.44 -9.51 -3.25
CA GLU A 40 -22.57 -10.34 -2.05
C GLU A 40 -22.98 -9.53 -0.82
N THR A 41 -22.41 -8.34 -0.60
CA THR A 41 -22.60 -7.61 0.67
C THR A 41 -22.74 -6.09 0.51
N ASP A 42 -22.84 -5.58 -0.72
CA ASP A 42 -22.77 -4.15 -1.02
C ASP A 42 -21.53 -3.49 -0.39
N TYR A 43 -20.37 -4.14 -0.58
CA TYR A 43 -19.08 -3.71 -0.02
C TYR A 43 -19.04 -3.71 1.52
N GLY A 44 -19.60 -4.75 2.15
CA GLY A 44 -19.63 -4.92 3.60
C GLY A 44 -20.71 -4.13 4.34
N ARG A 45 -21.64 -3.49 3.63
CA ARG A 45 -22.78 -2.78 4.24
C ARG A 45 -23.88 -3.74 4.70
N ASN A 46 -23.96 -4.92 4.10
CA ASN A 46 -24.84 -5.98 4.51
C ASN A 46 -24.05 -7.27 4.75
N LEU A 47 -23.60 -7.46 5.99
CA LEU A 47 -22.88 -8.67 6.45
C LEU A 47 -23.79 -9.71 7.11
N SER A 48 -25.10 -9.65 6.82
CA SER A 48 -26.08 -10.60 7.35
C SER A 48 -25.79 -12.01 6.83
N VAL A 49 -25.85 -12.99 7.73
CA VAL A 49 -25.73 -14.40 7.34
C VAL A 49 -26.87 -14.76 6.39
N SER A 50 -26.54 -15.31 5.22
CA SER A 50 -27.58 -15.67 4.24
C SER A 50 -28.45 -16.83 4.71
N THR A 51 -29.57 -17.06 4.04
CA THR A 51 -30.42 -18.25 4.28
C THR A 51 -29.68 -19.57 4.02
N ALA A 52 -28.64 -19.55 3.18
CA ALA A 52 -27.75 -20.68 2.93
C ALA A 52 -26.62 -20.81 3.97
N GLY A 53 -26.55 -19.91 4.95
CA GLY A 53 -25.51 -19.89 5.97
C GLY A 53 -24.19 -19.25 5.51
N ALA A 54 -24.20 -18.50 4.40
CA ALA A 54 -23.02 -17.80 3.91
C ALA A 54 -22.68 -16.58 4.80
N VAL A 55 -21.39 -16.31 5.01
CA VAL A 55 -20.91 -15.34 6.01
C VAL A 55 -19.82 -14.41 5.48
N GLY A 56 -19.73 -13.24 6.10
CA GLY A 56 -18.61 -12.32 5.92
C GLY A 56 -18.66 -11.51 4.62
N TRP A 57 -17.60 -10.75 4.34
CA TRP A 57 -17.54 -9.74 3.28
C TRP A 57 -17.81 -10.29 1.88
N MET A 58 -17.43 -11.55 1.65
CA MET A 58 -17.54 -12.21 0.36
C MET A 58 -18.55 -13.37 0.39
N GLN A 59 -19.40 -13.44 1.44
CA GLN A 59 -20.45 -14.45 1.62
C GLN A 59 -19.97 -15.89 1.36
N PHE A 60 -18.96 -16.33 2.11
CA PHE A 60 -18.50 -17.71 2.02
C PHE A 60 -19.41 -18.66 2.78
N LEU A 61 -19.70 -19.82 2.20
CA LEU A 61 -20.18 -20.95 3.00
C LEU A 61 -19.06 -21.38 3.99
N PRO A 62 -19.41 -21.79 5.22
CA PRO A 62 -18.40 -22.20 6.21
C PRO A 62 -17.46 -23.31 5.73
N SER A 63 -17.95 -24.23 4.89
CA SER A 63 -17.14 -25.28 4.25
C SER A 63 -16.13 -24.70 3.25
N THR A 64 -16.57 -23.79 2.38
CA THR A 64 -15.70 -23.08 1.44
C THR A 64 -14.63 -22.28 2.18
N TRP A 65 -15.02 -21.55 3.23
CA TRP A 65 -14.07 -20.82 4.08
C TRP A 65 -13.02 -21.76 4.68
N THR A 66 -13.46 -22.88 5.25
CA THR A 66 -12.55 -23.89 5.84
C THR A 66 -11.54 -24.42 4.82
N GLN A 67 -11.90 -24.55 3.54
CA GLN A 67 -10.99 -25.06 2.52
C GLN A 67 -10.05 -23.99 1.96
N TRP A 68 -10.55 -22.77 1.73
CA TRP A 68 -9.88 -21.78 0.89
C TRP A 68 -9.30 -20.57 1.64
N ARG A 69 -9.63 -20.38 2.92
CA ARG A 69 -9.21 -19.21 3.71
C ARG A 69 -7.72 -18.88 3.55
N VAL A 70 -7.46 -17.58 3.54
CA VAL A 70 -6.12 -16.98 3.57
C VAL A 70 -6.08 -16.03 4.77
N ASP A 71 -5.06 -16.18 5.61
CA ASP A 71 -4.66 -15.16 6.59
C ASP A 71 -3.78 -14.16 5.84
N ALA A 72 -4.45 -13.16 5.26
CA ALA A 72 -3.88 -12.27 4.28
C ALA A 72 -3.21 -11.06 4.93
N ASN A 73 -3.70 -10.60 6.09
CA ASN A 73 -3.01 -9.60 6.89
C ASN A 73 -1.87 -10.18 7.77
N GLY A 74 -1.75 -11.52 7.82
CA GLY A 74 -0.66 -12.23 8.49
C GLY A 74 -0.82 -12.33 10.00
N ASP A 75 -2.00 -12.02 10.53
CA ASP A 75 -2.23 -11.76 11.94
C ASP A 75 -2.37 -13.05 12.79
N GLY A 76 -2.25 -14.21 12.13
CA GLY A 76 -2.35 -15.55 12.70
C GLY A 76 -3.78 -16.08 12.73
N VAL A 77 -4.76 -15.32 12.22
CA VAL A 77 -6.18 -15.65 12.21
C VAL A 77 -6.75 -15.31 10.84
N ALA A 78 -7.35 -16.30 10.17
CA ALA A 78 -8.14 -16.03 8.97
C ALA A 78 -9.61 -15.82 9.37
N ASP A 79 -10.15 -14.62 9.14
CA ASP A 79 -11.53 -14.25 9.49
C ASP A 79 -12.37 -13.79 8.28
N PRO A 80 -13.53 -14.41 7.98
CA PRO A 80 -14.36 -13.98 6.85
C PRO A 80 -14.99 -12.59 7.07
N TYR A 81 -14.96 -12.06 8.30
CA TYR A 81 -15.38 -10.71 8.64
C TYR A 81 -14.23 -9.68 8.61
N ASN A 82 -13.01 -10.12 8.33
CA ASN A 82 -11.90 -9.25 7.93
C ASN A 82 -11.94 -9.07 6.40
N PRO A 83 -12.06 -7.82 5.88
CA PRO A 83 -12.16 -7.59 4.44
C PRO A 83 -10.92 -8.07 3.68
N VAL A 84 -9.73 -7.99 4.28
CA VAL A 84 -8.46 -8.40 3.64
C VAL A 84 -8.47 -9.91 3.42
N ASP A 85 -8.70 -10.69 4.47
CA ASP A 85 -8.75 -12.15 4.40
C ASP A 85 -9.84 -12.63 3.46
N ALA A 86 -11.03 -12.03 3.54
CA ALA A 86 -12.17 -12.40 2.72
C ALA A 86 -11.91 -12.16 1.22
N ILE A 87 -11.39 -10.98 0.86
CA ILE A 87 -11.11 -10.62 -0.54
C ILE A 87 -9.98 -11.48 -1.11
N PHE A 88 -8.91 -11.71 -0.35
CA PHE A 88 -7.81 -12.60 -0.77
C PHE A 88 -8.26 -14.05 -0.90
N THR A 89 -9.11 -14.52 0.00
CA THR A 89 -9.72 -15.86 -0.08
C THR A 89 -10.57 -15.99 -1.35
N ALA A 90 -11.33 -14.96 -1.72
CA ALA A 90 -12.13 -14.96 -2.94
C ALA A 90 -11.27 -14.98 -4.20
N ALA A 91 -10.21 -14.17 -4.23
CA ALA A 91 -9.24 -14.16 -5.32
C ALA A 91 -8.57 -15.53 -5.50
N ARG A 92 -8.12 -16.14 -4.39
CA ARG A 92 -7.57 -17.51 -4.38
C ARG A 92 -8.56 -18.55 -4.91
N TYR A 93 -9.81 -18.49 -4.48
CA TYR A 93 -10.85 -19.43 -4.91
C TYR A 93 -11.12 -19.32 -6.41
N ILE A 94 -11.30 -18.10 -6.92
CA ILE A 94 -11.64 -17.83 -8.32
C ILE A 94 -10.46 -18.20 -9.23
N GLN A 95 -9.23 -17.90 -8.82
CA GLN A 95 -8.03 -18.36 -9.51
C GLN A 95 -8.01 -19.89 -9.63
N ALA A 96 -8.26 -20.60 -8.52
CA ALA A 96 -8.24 -22.05 -8.51
C ALA A 96 -9.39 -22.66 -9.33
N ALA A 97 -10.49 -21.93 -9.49
CA ALA A 97 -11.59 -22.27 -10.39
C ALA A 97 -11.30 -21.98 -11.88
N GLY A 98 -10.08 -21.53 -12.23
CA GLY A 98 -9.62 -21.40 -13.60
C GLY A 98 -9.80 -20.01 -14.22
N ALA A 99 -9.85 -18.95 -13.42
CA ALA A 99 -10.14 -17.60 -13.91
C ALA A 99 -9.20 -17.08 -15.01
N SER A 100 -7.94 -17.51 -15.02
CA SER A 100 -6.97 -17.17 -16.07
C SER A 100 -7.32 -17.72 -17.45
N THR A 101 -8.16 -18.75 -17.52
CA THR A 101 -8.58 -19.39 -18.79
C THR A 101 -10.07 -19.19 -19.08
N ASN A 102 -10.93 -19.27 -18.07
CA ASN A 102 -12.36 -19.13 -18.19
C ASN A 102 -12.93 -18.38 -16.98
N LEU A 103 -12.81 -17.05 -17.01
CA LEU A 103 -13.31 -16.18 -15.95
C LEU A 103 -14.81 -16.38 -15.65
N ALA A 104 -15.64 -16.54 -16.69
CA ALA A 104 -17.07 -16.77 -16.52
C ALA A 104 -17.36 -18.12 -15.81
N GLY A 105 -16.62 -19.17 -16.17
CA GLY A 105 -16.68 -20.47 -15.50
C GLY A 105 -16.22 -20.41 -14.05
N ALA A 106 -15.16 -19.65 -13.76
CA ALA A 106 -14.68 -19.45 -12.39
C ALA A 106 -15.68 -18.68 -11.52
N ILE A 107 -16.34 -17.66 -12.06
CA ILE A 107 -17.43 -16.94 -11.36
C ILE A 107 -18.64 -17.88 -11.17
N TYR A 108 -18.95 -18.73 -12.15
CA TYR A 108 -20.00 -19.74 -11.98
C TYR A 108 -19.66 -20.76 -10.89
N ALA A 109 -18.39 -21.11 -10.72
CA ALA A 109 -17.94 -21.97 -9.62
C ALA A 109 -18.08 -21.28 -8.25
N TYR A 110 -18.03 -19.95 -8.21
CA TYR A 110 -18.30 -19.16 -7.00
C TYR A 110 -19.80 -19.23 -6.64
N ASN A 111 -20.67 -19.04 -7.62
CA ASN A 111 -22.11 -19.15 -7.47
C ASN A 111 -22.73 -19.73 -8.76
N HIS A 112 -23.35 -20.91 -8.64
CA HIS A 112 -23.89 -21.71 -9.76
C HIS A 112 -25.18 -21.12 -10.36
N ALA A 113 -25.16 -19.84 -10.70
CA ALA A 113 -26.27 -19.13 -11.30
C ALA A 113 -25.79 -18.28 -12.48
N SER A 114 -26.33 -18.54 -13.67
CA SER A 114 -25.95 -17.78 -14.87
C SER A 114 -26.27 -16.28 -14.76
N TRP A 115 -27.36 -15.92 -14.06
CA TRP A 115 -27.69 -14.51 -13.79
C TRP A 115 -26.64 -13.83 -12.90
N TYR A 116 -26.05 -14.57 -11.95
CA TYR A 116 -25.00 -14.04 -11.07
C TYR A 116 -23.73 -13.75 -11.88
N VAL A 117 -23.31 -14.70 -12.72
CA VAL A 117 -22.15 -14.53 -13.62
C VAL A 117 -22.32 -13.30 -14.51
N GLN A 118 -23.48 -13.14 -15.13
CA GLN A 118 -23.77 -11.99 -15.98
C GLN A 118 -23.75 -10.68 -15.18
N SER A 119 -24.32 -10.67 -13.97
CA SER A 119 -24.31 -9.48 -13.09
C SER A 119 -22.89 -9.07 -12.71
N VAL A 120 -22.06 -10.02 -12.27
CA VAL A 120 -20.67 -9.77 -11.89
C VAL A 120 -19.86 -9.26 -13.08
N LEU A 121 -19.96 -9.88 -14.25
CA LEU A 121 -19.21 -9.44 -15.43
C LEU A 121 -19.64 -8.05 -15.92
N LEU A 122 -20.95 -7.74 -15.87
CA LEU A 122 -21.44 -6.41 -16.24
C LEU A 122 -20.94 -5.34 -15.26
N ARG A 123 -20.99 -5.61 -13.96
CA ARG A 123 -20.46 -4.71 -12.91
C ARG A 123 -18.95 -4.55 -13.05
N ALA A 124 -18.20 -5.63 -13.23
CA ALA A 124 -16.76 -5.59 -13.43
C ALA A 124 -16.39 -4.76 -14.68
N LYS A 125 -17.19 -4.83 -15.76
CA LYS A 125 -17.01 -3.99 -16.94
C LYS A 125 -17.29 -2.51 -16.67
N LEU A 126 -18.31 -2.19 -15.88
CA LEU A 126 -18.58 -0.81 -15.46
C LEU A 126 -17.45 -0.26 -14.60
N ILE A 127 -16.98 -1.05 -13.63
CA ILE A 127 -15.84 -0.70 -12.76
C ILE A 127 -14.57 -0.53 -13.61
N GLY A 128 -14.31 -1.44 -14.54
CA GLY A 128 -13.17 -1.38 -15.46
C GLY A 128 -13.26 -0.27 -16.51
N GLY A 129 -14.42 0.38 -16.67
CA GLY A 129 -14.56 1.58 -17.47
C GLY A 129 -14.07 2.85 -16.75
N MET A 130 -13.89 2.81 -15.43
CA MET A 130 -13.33 3.94 -14.68
C MET A 130 -11.90 4.22 -15.13
N PRO A 131 -11.53 5.48 -15.39
CA PRO A 131 -10.16 5.79 -15.78
C PRO A 131 -9.14 5.45 -14.69
N ASP A 132 -8.01 4.87 -15.10
CA ASP A 132 -6.88 4.54 -14.21
C ASP A 132 -6.45 5.74 -13.35
N GLN A 133 -6.51 6.95 -13.91
CA GLN A 133 -6.17 8.19 -13.19
C GLN A 133 -7.10 8.49 -12.02
N LEU A 134 -8.41 8.19 -12.13
CA LEU A 134 -9.36 8.35 -11.02
C LEU A 134 -9.07 7.33 -9.92
N VAL A 135 -8.85 6.08 -10.30
CA VAL A 135 -8.53 4.99 -9.36
C VAL A 135 -7.21 5.26 -8.65
N GLY A 136 -6.18 5.72 -9.37
CA GLY A 136 -4.90 6.11 -8.81
C GLY A 136 -4.99 7.32 -7.88
N ALA A 137 -5.78 8.35 -8.23
CA ALA A 137 -5.99 9.51 -7.38
C ALA A 137 -6.68 9.15 -6.05
N LEU A 138 -7.70 8.28 -6.11
CA LEU A 138 -8.39 7.79 -4.91
C LEU A 138 -7.49 6.88 -4.07
N ALA A 139 -6.75 5.96 -4.70
CA ALA A 139 -5.79 5.09 -4.02
C ALA A 139 -4.72 5.91 -3.30
N GLY A 140 -4.15 6.93 -3.96
CA GLY A 140 -3.14 7.81 -3.34
C GLY A 140 -3.68 8.59 -2.14
N LEU A 141 -4.94 9.02 -2.17
CA LEU A 141 -5.58 9.70 -1.04
C LEU A 141 -5.80 8.77 0.17
N VAL A 142 -6.03 7.47 -0.03
CA VAL A 142 -6.31 6.54 1.08
C VAL A 142 -5.08 5.91 1.71
N GLU A 143 -3.88 6.11 1.16
CA GLU A 143 -2.62 5.54 1.66
C GLU A 143 -1.93 6.38 2.76
N GLY A 144 -2.60 7.39 3.32
CA GLY A 144 -2.05 8.33 4.30
C GLY A 144 -2.18 7.90 5.77
N HIS A 145 -1.41 8.58 6.63
CA HIS A 145 -1.50 8.46 8.08
C HIS A 145 -2.54 9.43 8.64
N PHE A 146 -3.19 9.05 9.73
CA PHE A 146 -3.99 10.00 10.49
C PHE A 146 -3.10 11.15 11.01
N PRO A 147 -3.49 12.43 10.85
CA PRO A 147 -2.59 13.59 11.05
C PRO A 147 -2.19 13.84 12.52
N VAL A 148 -2.82 13.17 13.48
CA VAL A 148 -2.50 13.28 14.91
C VAL A 148 -2.03 11.94 15.45
N ALA A 149 -0.78 11.89 15.91
CA ALA A 149 -0.18 10.71 16.54
C ALA A 149 -0.53 10.61 18.05
N ALA A 150 -1.82 10.72 18.37
CA ALA A 150 -2.38 10.64 19.72
C ALA A 150 -3.88 10.30 19.64
N PRO A 151 -4.52 9.87 20.75
CA PRO A 151 -5.97 9.74 20.79
C PRO A 151 -6.65 11.05 20.36
N ALA A 152 -7.45 10.99 19.30
CA ALA A 152 -8.07 12.14 18.66
C ALA A 152 -9.51 11.84 18.19
N LYS A 153 -10.34 12.88 18.19
CA LYS A 153 -11.74 12.87 17.74
C LYS A 153 -11.92 13.87 16.60
N TYR A 154 -12.75 13.58 15.61
CA TYR A 154 -13.05 14.52 14.52
C TYR A 154 -14.41 14.17 13.92
N ALA A 155 -15.19 15.21 13.55
CA ALA A 155 -16.57 15.06 13.05
C ALA A 155 -17.47 14.15 13.93
N ASP A 156 -18.68 13.81 13.46
CA ASP A 156 -19.57 12.83 14.10
C ASP A 156 -18.80 11.52 14.37
N ASP A 157 -18.30 11.33 15.59
CA ASP A 157 -17.73 10.06 16.08
C ASP A 157 -18.87 9.02 16.21
N ALA A 158 -19.57 8.71 15.11
CA ALA A 158 -20.54 7.62 14.98
C ALA A 158 -19.86 6.24 14.94
N VAL A 159 -18.52 6.18 14.95
CA VAL A 159 -17.79 4.95 15.27
C VAL A 159 -17.97 4.55 16.75
N GLN A 160 -18.52 5.43 17.60
CA GLN A 160 -18.77 5.14 19.01
C GLN A 160 -20.07 4.34 19.28
N GLN A 161 -21.00 4.22 18.32
CA GLN A 161 -22.11 3.27 18.47
C GLN A 161 -21.69 1.80 18.33
N LEU A 162 -20.45 1.54 17.90
CA LEU A 162 -19.85 0.20 17.87
C LEU A 162 -19.19 -0.23 19.20
N ALA A 163 -19.23 0.60 20.23
CA ALA A 163 -18.78 0.26 21.58
C ALA A 163 -19.86 0.60 22.62
N THR A 164 -20.79 -0.32 22.80
CA THR A 164 -21.88 -0.32 23.79
C THR A 164 -21.40 -0.14 25.24
N THR A 165 -21.13 1.10 25.66
CA THR A 165 -21.08 1.45 27.10
C THR A 165 -21.96 2.68 27.35
N LYS A 166 -23.07 2.47 28.07
CA LYS A 166 -23.84 3.57 28.66
C LYS A 166 -22.96 4.26 29.70
N VAL A 167 -22.58 5.51 29.47
CA VAL A 167 -22.05 6.40 30.51
C VAL A 167 -23.10 7.46 30.78
N GLY A 168 -23.59 7.50 32.01
CA GLY A 168 -24.55 8.49 32.47
C GLY A 168 -23.92 9.88 32.58
N ALA A 169 -24.72 10.88 32.18
CA ALA A 169 -24.60 12.31 32.47
C ALA A 169 -23.26 13.00 32.12
N ALA A 170 -23.13 13.48 30.88
CA ALA A 170 -22.88 14.90 30.57
C ALA A 170 -22.60 15.13 29.06
N ASN A 171 -23.29 16.15 28.55
CA ASN A 171 -23.14 16.92 27.31
C ASN A 171 -23.24 16.18 25.97
N ALA A 172 -24.43 16.30 25.39
CA ALA A 172 -24.76 15.95 24.02
C ALA A 172 -23.83 16.66 23.03
N ALA A 173 -23.12 15.89 22.22
CA ALA A 173 -22.57 16.38 20.97
C ALA A 173 -23.74 16.66 20.03
N ILE A 174 -23.86 17.90 19.58
CA ILE A 174 -24.74 18.26 18.47
C ILE A 174 -24.14 17.57 17.23
N PRO A 175 -24.93 16.78 16.48
CA PRO A 175 -24.46 16.18 15.24
C PRO A 175 -24.12 17.31 14.27
N VAL A 176 -22.90 17.32 13.75
CA VAL A 176 -22.59 18.15 12.59
C VAL A 176 -22.61 17.19 11.43
N GLU A 177 -23.79 17.09 10.82
CA GLU A 177 -23.95 16.50 9.49
C GLU A 177 -22.82 17.04 8.59
N SER A 178 -22.23 16.17 7.76
CA SER A 178 -21.28 16.59 6.74
C SER A 178 -21.86 17.75 5.94
N ASP A 179 -21.39 18.97 6.18
CA ASP A 179 -21.73 20.13 5.36
C ASP A 179 -20.96 19.96 4.04
N PRO A 180 -21.62 19.80 2.88
CA PRO A 180 -20.94 19.71 1.59
C PRO A 180 -20.16 20.98 1.23
N ASN A 181 -20.33 22.08 1.99
CA ASN A 181 -19.51 23.28 1.89
C ASN A 181 -18.31 23.29 2.85
N SER A 182 -18.20 22.28 3.72
CA SER A 182 -17.06 22.15 4.62
C SER A 182 -15.80 21.84 3.82
N THR A 183 -14.78 22.67 4.02
CA THR A 183 -13.46 22.52 3.39
C THR A 183 -12.37 22.17 4.40
N ALA A 184 -12.77 21.96 5.66
CA ALA A 184 -11.88 21.70 6.78
C ALA A 184 -12.56 20.78 7.80
N VAL A 185 -11.78 19.90 8.42
CA VAL A 185 -12.22 19.08 9.56
C VAL A 185 -11.38 19.43 10.77
N SER A 186 -12.05 19.81 11.86
CA SER A 186 -11.40 20.03 13.16
C SER A 186 -11.12 18.68 13.84
N ILE A 187 -9.85 18.45 14.17
CA ILE A 187 -9.38 17.23 14.83
C ILE A 187 -8.99 17.59 16.26
N HIS A 188 -9.84 17.18 17.19
CA HIS A 188 -9.69 17.43 18.62
C HIS A 188 -8.79 16.39 19.28
N ALA A 189 -7.77 16.86 19.97
CA ALA A 189 -6.85 16.04 20.75
C ALA A 189 -6.31 16.83 21.93
N LYS A 190 -5.59 16.16 22.85
CA LYS A 190 -4.98 16.86 23.98
C LYS A 190 -4.03 17.95 23.46
N ARG A 191 -4.02 19.12 24.10
CA ARG A 191 -3.03 20.18 23.82
C ARG A 191 -1.63 19.59 23.72
N SER A 192 -0.86 20.06 22.75
CA SER A 192 0.52 19.59 22.49
C SER A 192 0.65 18.13 22.01
N SER A 193 -0.44 17.50 21.60
CA SER A 193 -0.36 16.21 20.90
C SER A 193 0.46 16.37 19.61
N PRO A 194 1.28 15.37 19.23
CA PRO A 194 2.09 15.43 18.01
C PRO A 194 1.21 15.45 16.76
N VAL A 195 1.44 16.43 15.90
CA VAL A 195 0.86 16.49 14.54
C VAL A 195 1.92 16.03 13.57
N ILE A 196 1.59 15.03 12.77
CA ILE A 196 2.52 14.32 11.89
C ILE A 196 2.20 14.55 10.42
N ALA A 197 3.23 14.48 9.57
CA ALA A 197 3.08 14.46 8.12
C ALA A 197 2.29 13.20 7.73
N VAL A 198 1.14 13.39 7.08
CA VAL A 198 0.26 12.29 6.68
C VAL A 198 0.89 11.41 5.59
N ASN A 199 1.77 12.00 4.77
CA ASN A 199 2.47 11.35 3.67
C ASN A 199 3.90 11.87 3.55
N ASP A 200 4.72 11.18 2.77
CA ASP A 200 5.99 11.73 2.29
C ASP A 200 5.69 12.94 1.40
N GLY A 201 6.48 13.99 1.54
CA GLY A 201 6.18 15.19 0.79
C GLY A 201 7.08 16.37 1.01
N LYS A 202 6.77 17.43 0.27
CA LYS A 202 7.46 18.70 0.33
C LYS A 202 6.63 19.71 1.10
N ILE A 203 7.25 20.41 2.04
CA ILE A 203 6.64 21.58 2.67
C ILE A 203 6.57 22.69 1.62
N VAL A 204 5.37 23.15 1.31
CA VAL A 204 5.14 24.21 0.30
C VAL A 204 4.78 25.55 0.92
N ALA A 205 4.28 25.56 2.16
CA ALA A 205 4.04 26.77 2.93
C ALA A 205 4.21 26.52 4.43
N VAL A 206 4.71 27.53 5.14
CA VAL A 206 4.73 27.61 6.61
C VAL A 206 4.44 29.05 6.96
N GLY A 207 3.54 29.31 7.91
CA GLY A 207 3.32 30.69 8.31
C GLY A 207 2.20 30.88 9.32
N HIS A 208 1.76 32.13 9.42
CA HIS A 208 0.63 32.53 10.23
C HIS A 208 -0.33 33.39 9.40
N THR A 209 -1.62 33.09 9.42
CA THR A 209 -2.66 33.94 8.80
C THR A 209 -3.87 34.06 9.72
N HIS A 210 -4.69 35.10 9.50
CA HIS A 210 -5.96 35.22 10.23
C HIS A 210 -6.90 34.04 9.98
N ARG A 211 -6.85 33.43 8.78
CA ARG A 211 -7.70 32.29 8.42
C ARG A 211 -7.22 30.98 9.04
N PHE A 212 -5.92 30.70 8.98
CA PHE A 212 -5.37 29.39 9.34
C PHE A 212 -4.63 29.38 10.68
N GLY A 213 -4.53 30.50 11.39
CA GLY A 213 -3.64 30.60 12.54
C GLY A 213 -2.21 30.23 12.13
N ASN A 214 -1.47 29.54 13.00
CA ASN A 214 -0.21 28.91 12.57
C ASN A 214 -0.53 27.70 11.70
N TYR A 215 0.12 27.63 10.54
CA TYR A 215 -0.14 26.55 9.60
C TYR A 215 1.11 26.08 8.86
N ILE A 216 1.02 24.84 8.39
CA ILE A 216 1.98 24.23 7.47
C ILE A 216 1.19 23.53 6.35
N GLU A 217 1.71 23.62 5.13
CA GLU A 217 1.18 22.91 3.97
C GLU A 217 2.22 21.89 3.48
N LEU A 218 1.79 20.63 3.43
CA LEU A 218 2.55 19.50 2.92
C LEU A 218 1.97 19.09 1.58
N GLN A 219 2.77 19.10 0.52
CA GLN A 219 2.37 18.49 -0.75
C GLN A 219 2.93 17.06 -0.81
N ASP A 220 2.17 16.05 -1.25
CA ASP A 220 2.66 14.67 -1.43
C ASP A 220 3.15 14.38 -2.86
N ALA A 221 3.74 13.20 -3.07
CA ALA A 221 4.23 12.77 -4.38
C ALA A 221 3.14 12.59 -5.45
N THR A 222 1.86 12.72 -5.11
CA THR A 222 0.73 12.71 -6.07
C THR A 222 0.22 14.12 -6.39
N GLY A 223 0.73 15.14 -5.69
CA GLY A 223 0.43 16.56 -5.88
C GLY A 223 -0.67 17.09 -4.95
N ASN A 224 -1.25 16.25 -4.09
CA ASN A 224 -2.22 16.68 -3.09
C ASN A 224 -1.52 17.55 -2.06
N VAL A 225 -2.18 18.62 -1.62
CA VAL A 225 -1.72 19.50 -0.55
C VAL A 225 -2.58 19.28 0.69
N TYR A 226 -1.93 18.95 1.80
CA TYR A 226 -2.52 18.81 3.12
C TYR A 226 -2.16 20.03 3.95
N THR A 227 -3.17 20.80 4.36
CA THR A 227 -2.99 21.98 5.20
C THR A 227 -3.32 21.61 6.64
N TYR A 228 -2.37 21.87 7.54
CA TYR A 228 -2.54 21.73 8.98
C TYR A 228 -2.59 23.13 9.56
N ALA A 229 -3.78 23.55 9.96
CA ALA A 229 -4.08 24.88 10.47
C ALA A 229 -4.36 24.84 11.98
N GLN A 230 -4.40 26.01 12.60
CA GLN A 230 -4.59 26.20 14.05
C GLN A 230 -3.56 25.47 14.91
N LEU A 231 -2.33 25.32 14.40
CA LEU A 231 -1.25 24.66 15.14
C LEU A 231 -0.83 25.48 16.36
N GLY A 232 -0.65 24.80 17.50
CA GLY A 232 -0.11 25.42 18.71
C GLY A 232 1.35 25.79 18.58
N SER A 233 2.13 24.98 17.85
CA SER A 233 3.53 25.27 17.54
C SER A 233 3.98 24.48 16.32
N ILE A 234 4.92 25.05 15.55
CA ILE A 234 5.59 24.41 14.42
C ILE A 234 7.07 24.24 14.79
N PRO A 235 7.67 23.05 14.68
CA PRO A 235 9.11 22.86 14.90
C PRO A 235 9.92 23.73 13.95
N SER A 236 10.95 24.42 14.45
CA SER A 236 11.85 25.23 13.60
C SER A 236 12.85 24.37 12.82
N LEU A 237 13.12 23.15 13.28
CA LEU A 237 14.10 22.24 12.71
C LEU A 237 13.50 20.85 12.50
N TYR A 238 13.95 20.18 11.45
CA TYR A 238 13.60 18.80 11.16
C TYR A 238 14.84 17.98 10.73
N PRO A 239 14.82 16.65 10.96
CA PRO A 239 15.85 15.73 10.47
C PRO A 239 15.98 15.74 8.96
N VAL A 240 17.21 15.79 8.46
CA VAL A 240 17.54 15.44 7.08
C VAL A 240 18.70 14.44 7.07
N PRO A 241 18.56 13.31 6.37
CA PRO A 241 19.66 12.39 6.13
C PRO A 241 20.88 13.12 5.53
N LYS A 242 22.09 12.81 6.00
CA LYS A 242 23.30 13.38 5.38
C LYS A 242 23.52 12.75 4.00
N VAL A 243 23.67 13.61 2.99
CA VAL A 243 23.94 13.21 1.60
C VAL A 243 25.23 12.39 1.54
N GLN A 244 25.17 11.26 0.84
CA GLN A 244 26.35 10.48 0.45
C GLN A 244 26.50 10.54 -1.07
N LYS A 245 27.74 10.67 -1.54
CA LYS A 245 28.08 10.54 -2.95
C LYS A 245 28.79 9.20 -3.15
N VAL A 246 28.37 8.44 -4.15
CA VAL A 246 29.03 7.20 -4.58
C VAL A 246 29.42 7.31 -6.05
N THR A 247 30.24 6.39 -6.55
CA THR A 247 30.63 6.31 -7.96
C THR A 247 30.13 5.01 -8.59
N ALA A 248 29.93 4.98 -9.91
CA ALA A 248 29.49 3.77 -10.61
C ALA A 248 30.45 2.58 -10.39
N ALA A 249 31.76 2.84 -10.35
CA ALA A 249 32.77 1.82 -10.09
C ALA A 249 32.65 1.24 -8.67
N GLU A 250 32.30 2.07 -7.68
CA GLU A 250 32.09 1.62 -6.30
C GLU A 250 30.85 0.73 -6.19
N ILE A 251 29.75 1.12 -6.85
CA ILE A 251 28.52 0.32 -6.91
C ILE A 251 28.79 -1.03 -7.57
N ALA A 252 29.45 -1.03 -8.73
CA ALA A 252 29.79 -2.26 -9.45
C ALA A 252 30.68 -3.19 -8.60
N ARG A 253 31.64 -2.64 -7.85
CA ARG A 253 32.49 -3.41 -6.94
C ARG A 253 31.70 -4.02 -5.79
N GLN A 254 30.81 -3.26 -5.15
CA GLN A 254 30.00 -3.74 -4.02
C GLN A 254 29.00 -4.83 -4.44
N LEU A 255 28.43 -4.70 -5.63
CA LEU A 255 27.43 -5.62 -6.18
C LEU A 255 28.04 -6.71 -7.07
N SER A 256 29.36 -6.78 -7.19
CA SER A 256 30.08 -7.72 -8.07
C SER A 256 29.57 -7.71 -9.52
N LEU A 257 29.21 -6.53 -10.04
CA LEU A 257 28.68 -6.35 -11.40
C LEU A 257 29.82 -6.24 -12.43
N PRO A 258 29.56 -6.59 -13.71
CA PRO A 258 30.53 -6.38 -14.79
C PRO A 258 30.84 -4.89 -14.96
N THR A 259 32.12 -4.53 -15.05
CA THR A 259 32.58 -3.13 -15.22
C THR A 259 32.43 -2.60 -16.64
N LYS A 260 32.02 -3.42 -17.61
CA LYS A 260 31.81 -3.01 -19.01
C LYS A 260 30.64 -3.80 -19.64
N ALA A 261 29.53 -3.12 -19.91
CA ALA A 261 28.46 -3.66 -20.74
C ALA A 261 28.93 -3.75 -22.20
N ALA A 262 28.72 -4.88 -22.87
CA ALA A 262 28.95 -4.95 -24.32
C ALA A 262 27.92 -4.05 -25.02
N ALA A 263 28.37 -3.12 -25.86
CA ALA A 263 27.48 -2.25 -26.61
C ALA A 263 26.59 -3.11 -27.54
N PRO A 264 25.25 -2.91 -27.54
CA PRO A 264 24.38 -3.67 -28.42
C PRO A 264 24.73 -3.38 -29.89
N THR A 265 24.93 -4.42 -30.68
CA THR A 265 25.31 -4.30 -32.10
C THR A 265 24.11 -4.16 -33.03
N ARG A 266 22.87 -4.34 -32.54
CA ARG A 266 21.60 -4.17 -33.29
C ARG A 266 20.46 -3.74 -32.35
N PRO A 267 19.46 -2.95 -32.82
CA PRO A 267 18.21 -2.73 -32.08
C PRO A 267 17.43 -4.04 -31.92
N ALA A 268 16.90 -4.31 -30.73
CA ALA A 268 15.96 -5.42 -30.53
C ALA A 268 14.56 -4.97 -31.01
N THR A 269 14.33 -4.94 -32.31
CA THR A 269 12.97 -4.73 -32.85
C THR A 269 12.10 -5.98 -32.68
N ALA A 270 10.82 -5.74 -32.41
CA ALA A 270 9.80 -6.68 -31.99
C ALA A 270 9.66 -7.94 -32.87
N GLY A 271 9.87 -9.11 -32.26
CA GLY A 271 9.36 -10.36 -32.79
C GLY A 271 7.83 -10.44 -32.63
N THR A 272 7.15 -10.87 -33.68
CA THR A 272 5.72 -11.17 -33.70
C THR A 272 5.38 -12.17 -32.59
N GLN A 273 4.53 -11.77 -31.64
CA GLN A 273 3.95 -12.71 -30.67
C GLN A 273 2.94 -13.62 -31.41
N PRO A 274 2.78 -14.89 -31.02
CA PRO A 274 1.66 -15.71 -31.48
C PRO A 274 0.35 -15.00 -31.11
N ASN A 275 -0.57 -14.89 -32.06
CA ASN A 275 -1.93 -14.44 -31.76
C ASN A 275 -2.56 -15.36 -30.70
N ALA A 276 -3.44 -14.79 -29.87
CA ALA A 276 -4.36 -15.55 -29.03
C ALA A 276 -5.03 -16.66 -29.88
N PRO A 277 -5.19 -17.90 -29.35
CA PRO A 277 -5.72 -18.99 -30.14
C PRO A 277 -7.15 -18.67 -30.59
N THR A 278 -7.30 -18.41 -31.88
CA THR A 278 -8.58 -18.42 -32.56
C THR A 278 -9.09 -19.86 -32.60
N VAL A 279 -10.30 -20.05 -32.07
CA VAL A 279 -11.02 -21.32 -32.05
C VAL A 279 -11.15 -21.85 -33.48
N SER A 280 -10.59 -23.04 -33.72
CA SER A 280 -10.99 -23.87 -34.85
C SER A 280 -11.51 -25.21 -34.31
N SER A 281 -12.76 -25.49 -34.64
CA SER A 281 -13.45 -26.74 -34.34
C SER A 281 -12.83 -27.87 -35.17
N GLY A 282 -12.08 -28.76 -34.50
CA GLY A 282 -11.49 -29.95 -35.09
C GLY A 282 -11.77 -31.20 -34.24
N LYS A 283 -12.35 -32.21 -34.89
CA LYS A 283 -12.96 -33.44 -34.35
C LYS A 283 -12.09 -34.30 -33.43
N ALA A 284 -12.81 -35.03 -32.59
CA ALA A 284 -12.37 -36.01 -31.61
C ALA A 284 -11.58 -37.20 -32.17
N SER A 285 -10.68 -37.72 -31.33
CA SER A 285 -10.30 -39.13 -31.29
C SER A 285 -10.04 -39.55 -29.84
N GLN A 286 -10.71 -40.64 -29.46
CA GLN A 286 -10.58 -41.36 -28.20
C GLN A 286 -9.30 -42.21 -28.18
N GLU A 287 -8.70 -42.33 -27.00
CA GLU A 287 -7.84 -43.43 -26.47
C GLU A 287 -6.92 -42.80 -25.39
N ALA A 288 -6.68 -43.33 -24.20
CA ALA A 288 -7.11 -44.54 -23.53
C ALA A 288 -6.91 -44.35 -22.00
N GLN A 289 -7.64 -45.14 -21.23
CA GLN A 289 -7.62 -45.22 -19.77
C GLN A 289 -6.36 -45.92 -19.23
N SER A 290 -6.20 -45.84 -17.89
CA SER A 290 -5.21 -46.50 -17.00
C SER A 290 -3.88 -45.75 -16.86
N ALA A 291 -3.29 -45.56 -15.67
CA ALA A 291 -3.34 -46.36 -14.46
C ALA A 291 -3.17 -45.51 -13.19
N ALA A 292 -3.95 -45.84 -12.17
CA ALA A 292 -3.71 -45.47 -10.79
C ALA A 292 -2.52 -46.26 -10.23
N ARG A 293 -1.58 -45.59 -9.56
CA ARG A 293 -0.64 -46.22 -8.62
C ARG A 293 -0.49 -45.37 -7.36
N SER A 294 -1.04 -45.92 -6.29
CA SER A 294 -0.82 -45.61 -4.88
C SER A 294 0.66 -45.64 -4.49
N LEU A 295 1.09 -44.70 -3.65
CA LEU A 295 2.35 -44.76 -2.92
C LEU A 295 2.11 -45.03 -1.42
N PRO A 296 3.00 -45.77 -0.75
CA PRO A 296 2.74 -46.40 0.54
C PRO A 296 2.99 -45.47 1.74
N VAL A 297 2.12 -45.65 2.75
CA VAL A 297 2.24 -45.12 4.11
C VAL A 297 3.22 -45.98 4.91
N SER A 298 4.06 -45.35 5.74
CA SER A 298 4.76 -46.00 6.84
C SER A 298 4.92 -45.03 8.03
N PRO A 299 5.04 -45.56 9.27
CA PRO A 299 4.28 -45.08 10.43
C PRO A 299 5.00 -44.05 11.33
N HIS A 300 4.18 -43.27 12.04
CA HIS A 300 4.55 -42.36 13.13
C HIS A 300 5.22 -43.06 14.31
N PRO A 301 6.19 -42.42 14.99
CA PRO A 301 6.40 -42.59 16.42
C PRO A 301 5.59 -41.56 17.22
N ALA A 302 4.98 -42.04 18.31
CA ALA A 302 4.22 -41.25 19.26
C ALA A 302 5.12 -40.31 20.09
N ALA A 303 4.67 -39.08 20.34
CA ALA A 303 5.19 -38.24 21.41
C ALA A 303 4.13 -37.26 21.94
N ASN A 304 3.63 -37.58 23.14
CA ASN A 304 3.30 -36.70 24.26
C ASN A 304 2.47 -35.43 24.03
N THR A 305 1.22 -35.52 24.47
CA THR A 305 0.40 -34.39 24.93
C THR A 305 1.13 -33.53 25.96
N ILE A 306 1.49 -32.31 25.56
CA ILE A 306 1.73 -31.20 26.50
C ILE A 306 0.59 -30.21 26.30
N THR A 307 -0.37 -30.23 27.22
CA THR A 307 -1.33 -29.13 27.41
C THR A 307 -0.56 -27.87 27.84
N ALA A 308 -0.43 -26.89 26.95
CA ALA A 308 0.08 -25.56 27.31
C ALA A 308 -1.01 -24.81 28.10
N PRO A 309 -0.72 -24.28 29.30
CA PRO A 309 -1.70 -23.55 30.10
C PRO A 309 -1.98 -22.19 29.46
N MET A 310 -3.23 -21.74 29.54
CA MET A 310 -3.62 -20.36 29.25
C MET A 310 -2.86 -19.41 30.19
N ALA A 311 -1.76 -18.82 29.72
CA ALA A 311 -1.02 -17.83 30.49
C ALA A 311 -1.74 -16.48 30.40
N LYS A 312 -2.24 -15.99 31.54
CA LYS A 312 -2.62 -14.58 31.69
C LYS A 312 -1.40 -13.71 31.38
N GLU A 313 -1.56 -12.78 30.45
CA GLU A 313 -0.52 -11.84 30.05
C GLU A 313 -0.05 -11.03 31.27
N ARG A 314 1.26 -11.05 31.54
CA ARG A 314 1.86 -10.33 32.67
C ARG A 314 2.14 -8.90 32.25
N LEU A 315 1.49 -7.92 32.91
CA LEU A 315 1.77 -6.50 32.72
C LEU A 315 2.94 -6.08 33.63
N PHE A 316 4.00 -5.53 33.04
CA PHE A 316 5.19 -5.03 33.73
C PHE A 316 5.04 -3.54 34.05
N ALA A 317 5.34 -3.14 35.29
CA ALA A 317 5.33 -1.72 35.69
C ALA A 317 6.47 -0.90 35.03
N TYR A 318 7.59 -1.55 34.69
CA TYR A 318 8.75 -0.94 34.01
C TYR A 318 9.29 -1.85 32.90
N PRO A 319 8.62 -1.90 31.75
CA PRO A 319 8.90 -2.91 30.72
C PRO A 319 10.27 -2.75 30.02
N SER A 320 10.93 -1.59 30.14
CA SER A 320 12.23 -1.29 29.51
C SER A 320 13.46 -1.78 30.30
N ARG A 321 13.29 -2.32 31.52
CA ARG A 321 14.42 -2.87 32.30
C ARG A 321 14.85 -4.23 31.72
N PRO A 322 16.15 -4.58 31.68
CA PRO A 322 16.64 -5.78 31.00
C PRO A 322 15.91 -7.09 31.36
N ALA A 323 15.63 -7.32 32.65
CA ALA A 323 14.92 -8.51 33.11
C ALA A 323 13.42 -8.51 32.76
N SER A 324 12.77 -7.33 32.79
CA SER A 324 11.37 -7.17 32.38
C SER A 324 11.22 -7.25 30.87
N PHE A 325 12.16 -6.65 30.14
CA PHE A 325 12.26 -6.67 28.68
C PHE A 325 12.39 -8.11 28.18
N ALA A 326 13.32 -8.90 28.74
CA ALA A 326 13.51 -10.31 28.41
C ALA A 326 12.31 -11.21 28.80
N ALA A 327 11.49 -10.80 29.78
CA ALA A 327 10.33 -11.55 30.26
C ALA A 327 9.02 -11.23 29.52
N GLY A 328 9.04 -10.33 28.52
CA GLY A 328 7.86 -9.91 27.74
C GLY A 328 7.50 -8.43 27.84
N GLY A 329 8.32 -7.61 28.49
CA GLY A 329 8.18 -6.15 28.51
C GLY A 329 8.39 -5.52 27.13
N ASP A 330 9.15 -6.17 26.25
CA ASP A 330 9.28 -5.77 24.84
C ASP A 330 7.93 -5.82 24.10
N ARG A 331 7.12 -6.84 24.34
CA ARG A 331 5.76 -6.98 23.80
C ARG A 331 4.82 -5.90 24.33
N GLN A 332 4.94 -5.52 25.60
CA GLN A 332 4.15 -4.45 26.21
C GLN A 332 4.54 -3.05 25.69
N ILE A 333 5.83 -2.83 25.41
CA ILE A 333 6.31 -1.59 24.77
C ILE A 333 5.80 -1.51 23.33
N LYS A 334 5.81 -2.63 22.60
CA LYS A 334 5.32 -2.73 21.21
C LYS A 334 3.78 -2.69 21.10
N SER A 335 3.05 -3.13 22.13
CA SER A 335 1.58 -3.12 22.16
C SER A 335 0.98 -1.75 22.49
N THR A 336 1.79 -0.82 23.00
CA THR A 336 1.39 0.56 23.27
C THR A 336 1.76 1.40 22.04
N ALA A 337 0.79 2.04 21.39
CA ALA A 337 1.09 2.99 20.30
C ALA A 337 2.14 4.00 20.82
N PRO A 338 3.31 4.11 20.16
CA PRO A 338 4.42 4.89 20.69
C PRO A 338 3.95 6.31 20.98
N GLN A 339 3.93 6.67 22.27
CA GLN A 339 3.67 8.03 22.68
C GLN A 339 4.92 8.84 22.35
N ILE A 340 4.90 9.56 21.23
CA ILE A 340 6.00 10.44 20.81
C ILE A 340 6.04 11.65 21.76
N THR A 341 6.66 11.43 22.93
CA THR A 341 6.72 12.38 24.04
C THR A 341 7.90 13.32 23.96
N SER A 342 8.95 12.98 23.20
CA SER A 342 10.16 13.81 23.06
C SER A 342 10.71 13.81 21.64
N PHE A 343 11.45 14.88 21.30
CA PHE A 343 12.18 15.00 20.05
C PHE A 343 13.25 13.89 19.90
N GLY A 344 13.73 13.25 20.97
CA GLY A 344 14.70 12.15 20.87
C GLY A 344 14.08 10.80 20.48
N ASN A 345 12.94 10.45 21.09
CA ASN A 345 12.23 9.17 20.82
C ASN A 345 11.66 9.11 19.41
N TYR A 346 11.35 10.27 18.82
CA TYR A 346 10.87 10.40 17.46
C TYR A 346 11.88 9.87 16.41
N PHE A 347 13.20 10.03 16.62
CA PHE A 347 14.20 9.68 15.60
C PHE A 347 14.66 8.23 15.69
N SER A 348 14.67 7.64 16.89
CA SER A 348 14.98 6.21 17.05
C SER A 348 13.87 5.32 16.48
N ASP A 349 12.61 5.77 16.55
CA ASP A 349 11.46 4.91 16.26
C ASP A 349 10.83 5.18 14.88
N VAL A 350 10.94 6.41 14.33
CA VAL A 350 10.31 6.79 13.04
C VAL A 350 11.30 6.84 11.87
N LEU A 351 12.54 7.29 12.10
CA LEU A 351 13.52 7.45 11.02
C LEU A 351 14.63 6.40 11.03
N HIS A 352 14.78 5.62 12.10
CA HIS A 352 15.84 4.60 12.23
C HIS A 352 17.27 5.10 11.94
N LEU A 353 17.52 6.41 12.06
CA LEU A 353 18.83 7.03 11.78
C LEU A 353 19.59 7.26 13.08
N ALA A 354 20.84 6.80 13.13
CA ALA A 354 21.76 7.15 14.20
C ALA A 354 22.09 8.65 14.18
N ARG A 355 22.42 9.24 15.35
CA ARG A 355 22.72 10.69 15.48
C ARG A 355 23.77 11.21 14.50
N ASN A 356 24.73 10.38 14.11
CA ASN A 356 25.77 10.74 13.16
C ASN A 356 25.31 10.68 11.68
N GLN A 357 24.16 10.07 11.39
CA GLN A 357 23.64 9.84 10.05
C GLN A 357 22.69 10.92 9.53
N TYR A 358 22.19 11.80 10.41
CA TYR A 358 21.33 12.93 10.04
C TYR A 358 21.94 14.27 10.45
N THR A 359 21.42 15.35 9.87
CA THR A 359 21.62 16.74 10.29
C THR A 359 20.27 17.38 10.52
N LEU A 360 20.20 18.45 11.32
CA LEU A 360 18.99 19.25 11.42
C LEU A 360 19.02 20.34 10.34
N LYS A 361 17.89 20.54 9.66
CA LYS A 361 17.68 21.66 8.73
C LYS A 361 16.43 22.47 9.11
N PRO A 362 16.32 23.75 8.72
CA PRO A 362 15.12 24.55 8.92
C PRO A 362 13.89 23.88 8.28
N LEU A 363 12.78 23.78 9.03
CA LEU A 363 11.50 23.31 8.48
C LEU A 363 10.78 24.50 7.82
N GLU A 364 11.13 24.75 6.55
CA GLU A 364 10.65 25.88 5.75
C GLU A 364 10.16 25.41 4.37
N PRO A 365 9.46 26.26 3.60
CA PRO A 365 9.06 25.91 2.23
C PRO A 365 10.25 25.41 1.41
N GLY A 366 10.16 24.19 0.89
CA GLY A 366 11.28 23.48 0.27
C GLY A 366 11.73 22.23 1.01
N ALA A 367 11.45 22.12 2.31
CA ALA A 367 11.80 20.97 3.13
C ALA A 367 11.12 19.68 2.62
N ILE A 368 11.85 18.57 2.60
CA ILE A 368 11.32 17.24 2.23
C ILE A 368 11.16 16.44 3.51
N VAL A 369 9.94 16.06 3.85
CA VAL A 369 9.60 15.32 5.06
C VAL A 369 9.08 13.93 4.70
N VAL A 370 9.41 12.96 5.56
CA VAL A 370 8.88 11.59 5.46
C VAL A 370 7.55 11.53 6.25
N ALA A 371 6.62 10.70 5.81
CA ALA A 371 5.39 10.40 6.54
C ALA A 371 5.69 10.05 8.00
N GLY A 372 4.83 10.48 8.93
CA GLY A 372 5.07 10.36 10.36
C GLY A 372 5.89 11.51 10.95
N THR A 373 6.48 12.40 10.15
CA THR A 373 7.28 13.50 10.67
C THR A 373 6.51 14.49 11.50
N ILE A 374 6.96 14.76 12.73
CA ILE A 374 6.35 15.82 13.54
C ILE A 374 6.57 17.16 12.84
N ILE A 375 5.47 17.72 12.34
CA ILE A 375 5.42 19.01 11.64
C ILE A 375 4.65 20.04 12.46
N GLY A 376 4.04 19.63 13.57
CA GLY A 376 3.31 20.54 14.42
C GLY A 376 2.92 19.94 15.77
N ARG A 377 2.22 20.75 16.56
CA ARG A 377 1.59 20.35 17.82
C ARG A 377 0.18 20.94 17.88
N VAL A 378 -0.75 20.17 18.43
CA VAL A 378 -2.15 20.60 18.61
C VAL A 378 -2.23 21.85 19.49
N GLY A 379 -3.05 22.81 19.05
CA GLY A 379 -3.28 24.10 19.71
C GLY A 379 -3.92 23.97 21.10
N ALA A 380 -3.82 25.05 21.89
CA ALA A 380 -4.65 25.17 23.09
C ALA A 380 -6.11 25.39 22.68
N GLY A 381 -7.04 24.83 23.47
CA GLY A 381 -8.46 25.14 23.28
C GLY A 381 -8.77 26.57 23.76
N THR A 382 -9.92 27.08 23.35
CA THR A 382 -10.51 28.32 23.86
C THR A 382 -11.56 27.99 24.93
N PRO A 383 -12.10 28.98 25.67
CA PRO A 383 -13.20 28.72 26.61
C PRO A 383 -14.45 28.09 25.96
N THR A 384 -14.64 28.29 24.65
CA THR A 384 -15.79 27.80 23.88
C THR A 384 -15.44 26.65 22.94
N ASP A 385 -14.18 26.24 22.87
CA ASP A 385 -13.73 25.22 21.92
C ASP A 385 -12.56 24.38 22.48
N ALA A 386 -12.62 23.07 22.27
CA ALA A 386 -11.59 22.16 22.75
C ALA A 386 -10.28 22.31 21.95
N SER A 387 -9.17 21.83 22.51
CA SER A 387 -7.90 21.75 21.80
C SER A 387 -8.03 20.96 20.49
N HIS A 388 -7.69 21.60 19.38
CA HIS A 388 -7.81 21.01 18.04
C HIS A 388 -6.72 21.52 17.09
N LEU A 389 -6.70 20.92 15.90
CA LEU A 389 -6.12 21.48 14.68
C LEU A 389 -7.19 21.42 13.58
N ASP A 390 -7.11 22.30 12.60
CA ASP A 390 -7.95 22.22 11.40
C ASP A 390 -7.18 21.55 10.28
N PHE A 391 -7.73 20.47 9.73
CA PHE A 391 -7.11 19.72 8.64
C PHE A 391 -7.87 19.98 7.35
N LEU A 392 -7.16 20.28 6.27
CA LEU A 392 -7.74 20.52 4.94
C LEU A 392 -6.96 19.72 3.90
N ILE A 393 -7.67 19.29 2.85
CA ILE A 393 -7.08 18.63 1.69
C ILE A 393 -7.41 19.44 0.44
N ARG A 394 -6.40 19.74 -0.35
CA ARG A 394 -6.54 20.23 -1.73
C ARG A 394 -5.95 19.18 -2.66
N PRO A 395 -6.75 18.50 -3.48
CA PRO A 395 -6.24 17.47 -4.37
C PRO A 395 -5.26 18.02 -5.42
N ALA A 396 -4.54 17.11 -6.05
CA ALA A 396 -3.67 17.45 -7.16
C ALA A 396 -4.45 18.06 -8.33
N GLY A 397 -3.87 19.11 -8.93
CA GLY A 397 -4.44 19.79 -10.10
C GLY A 397 -4.37 21.30 -10.01
N LYS A 398 -4.15 21.96 -11.15
CA LYS A 398 -4.17 23.43 -11.22
C LYS A 398 -5.56 23.94 -10.84
N ASN A 399 -5.62 24.82 -9.84
CA ASN A 399 -6.86 25.38 -9.29
C ASN A 399 -7.82 24.35 -8.69
N ALA A 400 -7.33 23.17 -8.27
CA ALA A 400 -8.16 22.23 -7.51
C ALA A 400 -8.67 22.93 -6.21
N PRO A 401 -9.96 22.77 -5.87
CA PRO A 401 -10.53 23.38 -4.66
C PRO A 401 -10.10 22.58 -3.42
N TYR A 402 -10.28 23.17 -2.25
CA TYR A 402 -10.30 22.38 -1.02
C TYR A 402 -11.52 21.46 -1.04
N ILE A 403 -11.33 20.24 -0.54
CA ILE A 403 -12.38 19.22 -0.43
C ILE A 403 -12.66 18.93 1.05
N ASP A 404 -13.84 18.37 1.34
CA ASP A 404 -14.13 17.80 2.66
C ASP A 404 -13.18 16.61 2.95
N PRO A 405 -12.29 16.72 3.97
CA PRO A 405 -11.35 15.66 4.30
C PRO A 405 -12.00 14.44 4.95
N LYS A 406 -13.24 14.53 5.45
CA LYS A 406 -13.84 13.52 6.31
C LYS A 406 -13.84 12.10 5.71
N PRO A 407 -14.29 11.86 4.45
CA PRO A 407 -14.25 10.52 3.86
C PRO A 407 -12.84 9.91 3.81
N ILE A 408 -11.83 10.75 3.57
CA ILE A 408 -10.43 10.31 3.51
C ILE A 408 -9.92 9.96 4.92
N LEU A 409 -10.22 10.80 5.90
CA LEU A 409 -9.88 10.55 7.31
C LEU A 409 -10.55 9.28 7.84
N ASP A 410 -11.80 9.04 7.48
CA ASP A 410 -12.55 7.83 7.83
C ASP A 410 -11.89 6.59 7.23
N GLY A 411 -11.49 6.64 5.96
CA GLY A 411 -10.71 5.60 5.31
C GLY A 411 -9.39 5.31 6.03
N TRP A 412 -8.64 6.34 6.43
CA TRP A 412 -7.39 6.17 7.18
C TRP A 412 -7.61 5.57 8.57
N LYS A 413 -8.63 6.04 9.31
CA LYS A 413 -9.00 5.45 10.61
C LYS A 413 -9.42 4.00 10.44
N LEU A 414 -10.18 3.68 9.41
CA LEU A 414 -10.64 2.33 9.14
C LEU A 414 -9.44 1.44 8.82
N LEU A 415 -8.58 1.78 7.86
CA LEU A 415 -7.35 1.03 7.57
C LEU A 415 -6.46 0.84 8.81
N ALA A 416 -6.36 1.87 9.66
CA ALA A 416 -5.63 1.78 10.93
C ALA A 416 -6.32 0.87 11.97
N ALA A 417 -7.65 0.79 11.98
CA ALA A 417 -8.47 0.00 12.89
C ALA A 417 -8.70 -1.45 12.43
N THR A 418 -8.74 -1.71 11.12
CA THR A 418 -8.99 -3.02 10.51
C THR A 418 -7.81 -3.96 10.49
N ALA A 419 -6.67 -3.55 11.05
CA ALA A 419 -5.54 -4.45 11.19
C ALA A 419 -5.13 -5.12 9.86
N VAL A 420 -4.94 -4.33 8.80
CA VAL A 420 -3.85 -4.63 7.84
C VAL A 420 -2.48 -4.64 8.60
N TYR A 421 -2.43 -4.17 9.86
CA TYR A 421 -1.21 -4.08 10.68
C TYR A 421 -1.26 -4.53 12.16
N ARG A 422 -2.36 -5.05 12.72
CA ARG A 422 -2.36 -5.46 14.15
C ARG A 422 -3.24 -6.68 14.45
N ALA A 423 -2.62 -7.85 14.53
CA ALA A 423 -2.89 -8.74 15.64
C ALA A 423 -1.70 -8.77 16.60
N ALA A 424 -2.02 -8.70 17.90
CA ALA A 424 -1.18 -9.17 18.99
C ALA A 424 0.15 -8.47 19.32
N GLY A 425 0.44 -7.25 18.85
CA GLY A 425 1.68 -6.54 19.24
C GLY A 425 2.96 -7.32 18.91
N ALA A 426 2.83 -8.30 18.02
CA ALA A 426 3.85 -9.16 17.49
C ALA A 426 3.72 -9.08 15.98
N ASP A 427 4.80 -8.62 15.34
CA ASP A 427 4.83 -8.46 13.90
C ASP A 427 4.99 -9.83 13.24
N PRO A 428 4.05 -10.28 12.37
CA PRO A 428 4.14 -11.58 11.72
C PRO A 428 5.22 -11.66 10.64
N PHE A 429 5.87 -10.53 10.33
CA PHE A 429 6.91 -10.39 9.34
C PHE A 429 8.33 -10.33 9.94
N PHE A 430 8.50 -10.45 11.27
CA PHE A 430 9.83 -10.37 11.93
C PHE A 430 10.14 -11.53 12.88
N GLY A 431 11.41 -11.95 12.84
CA GLY A 431 12.01 -12.99 13.70
C GLY A 431 12.60 -14.15 12.89
N PRO A 432 13.38 -15.05 13.52
CA PRO A 432 13.98 -16.22 12.87
C PRO A 432 12.95 -17.23 12.29
N ASN A 433 11.66 -17.00 12.55
CA ASN A 433 10.53 -17.78 12.02
C ASN A 433 9.59 -16.92 11.12
N ALA A 434 9.99 -15.70 10.73
CA ALA A 434 9.20 -14.83 9.86
C ALA A 434 9.01 -15.48 8.48
N LYS A 435 7.75 -15.62 8.06
CA LYS A 435 7.37 -16.26 6.80
C LYS A 435 7.78 -15.39 5.60
N ASN A 436 7.99 -16.00 4.43
CA ASN A 436 8.02 -15.26 3.17
C ASN A 436 6.60 -14.73 2.90
N PRO A 437 6.35 -13.42 2.97
CA PRO A 437 5.03 -12.87 2.72
C PRO A 437 4.64 -13.10 1.25
N SER A 438 3.35 -13.22 1.02
CA SER A 438 2.80 -13.28 -0.33
C SER A 438 2.97 -11.94 -1.06
N VAL A 439 2.79 -11.95 -2.37
CA VAL A 439 2.83 -10.72 -3.19
C VAL A 439 1.81 -9.69 -2.70
N GLY A 440 0.57 -10.09 -2.45
CA GLY A 440 -0.44 -9.15 -1.99
C GLY A 440 -0.18 -8.65 -0.57
N GLN A 441 0.44 -9.45 0.30
CA GLN A 441 0.94 -8.98 1.60
C GLN A 441 1.97 -7.86 1.43
N VAL A 442 2.97 -8.06 0.56
CA VAL A 442 3.96 -7.02 0.23
C VAL A 442 3.30 -5.75 -0.28
N LEU A 443 2.32 -5.87 -1.18
CA LEU A 443 1.63 -4.71 -1.76
C LEU A 443 0.71 -3.97 -0.79
N LEU A 444 0.36 -4.59 0.34
CA LEU A 444 -0.40 -3.97 1.42
C LEU A 444 0.48 -3.46 2.55
N MET A 445 1.79 -3.70 2.52
CA MET A 445 2.70 -3.20 3.56
C MET A 445 2.84 -1.69 3.53
N SER A 446 3.06 -1.13 4.71
CA SER A 446 3.40 0.28 4.88
C SER A 446 4.82 0.51 4.38
N LYS A 447 5.16 1.78 4.09
CA LYS A 447 6.54 2.16 3.73
C LYS A 447 7.55 1.67 4.79
N GLN A 448 7.22 1.83 6.07
CA GLN A 448 8.11 1.40 7.15
C GLN A 448 8.36 -0.12 7.13
N GLN A 449 7.30 -0.91 7.00
CA GLN A 449 7.45 -2.37 6.92
C GLN A 449 8.24 -2.81 5.70
N LEU A 450 8.02 -2.16 4.55
CA LEU A 450 8.79 -2.42 3.33
C LEU A 450 10.27 -2.06 3.50
N THR A 451 10.57 -0.92 4.14
CA THR A 451 11.94 -0.50 4.48
C THR A 451 12.64 -1.57 5.30
N ASP A 452 12.04 -1.98 6.42
CA ASP A 452 12.62 -2.95 7.34
C ASP A 452 12.80 -4.31 6.67
N ARG A 453 11.82 -4.71 5.86
CA ARG A 453 11.81 -5.96 5.11
C ARG A 453 12.90 -6.02 4.05
N ILE A 454 12.98 -5.04 3.16
CA ILE A 454 13.98 -4.98 2.09
C ILE A 454 15.39 -5.01 2.64
N LEU A 455 15.61 -4.32 3.77
CA LEU A 455 16.91 -4.30 4.40
C LEU A 455 17.28 -5.66 5.01
N ALA A 456 16.30 -6.49 5.36
CA ALA A 456 16.50 -7.83 5.94
C ALA A 456 16.42 -8.97 4.91
N ASP A 457 15.83 -8.77 3.72
CA ASP A 457 15.61 -9.83 2.75
C ASP A 457 16.91 -10.22 2.02
N PRO A 458 17.43 -11.45 2.20
CA PRO A 458 18.68 -11.87 1.58
C PRO A 458 18.57 -12.04 0.06
N ARG A 459 17.35 -12.07 -0.51
CA ARG A 459 17.11 -12.15 -1.96
C ARG A 459 17.29 -10.81 -2.66
N VAL A 460 17.27 -9.71 -1.91
CA VAL A 460 17.40 -8.36 -2.45
C VAL A 460 18.82 -7.86 -2.19
N GLN A 461 19.60 -7.67 -3.25
CA GLN A 461 20.94 -7.09 -3.15
C GLN A 461 20.89 -5.59 -3.38
N ILE A 462 21.46 -4.83 -2.46
CA ILE A 462 21.48 -3.36 -2.51
C ILE A 462 22.85 -2.87 -2.07
N TYR A 463 23.44 -1.97 -2.86
CA TYR A 463 24.68 -1.30 -2.53
C TYR A 463 24.54 -0.45 -1.25
N ALA A 464 25.66 -0.20 -0.55
CA ALA A 464 25.65 0.36 0.79
C ALA A 464 24.93 1.72 0.88
N CYS A 465 25.09 2.55 -0.15
CA CYS A 465 24.45 3.86 -0.19
C CYS A 465 22.94 3.77 -0.46
N GLY A 466 22.50 2.88 -1.36
CA GLY A 466 21.07 2.64 -1.57
C GLY A 466 20.36 2.11 -0.32
N ARG A 467 21.03 1.25 0.47
CA ARG A 467 20.51 0.81 1.78
C ARG A 467 20.31 2.00 2.73
N ARG A 468 21.19 2.99 2.67
CA ARG A 468 21.05 4.21 3.46
C ARG A 468 19.90 5.08 2.97
N ASP A 469 19.66 5.19 1.66
CA ASP A 469 18.51 5.92 1.11
C ASP A 469 17.18 5.33 1.62
N ILE A 470 17.11 3.99 1.68
CA ILE A 470 15.94 3.26 2.19
C ILE A 470 15.76 3.49 3.70
N GLN A 471 16.83 3.33 4.50
CA GLN A 471 16.81 3.60 5.95
C GLN A 471 16.39 5.04 6.26
N ALA A 472 16.83 5.97 5.41
CA ALA A 472 16.54 7.39 5.53
C ALA A 472 15.11 7.76 5.15
N GLY A 473 14.32 6.81 4.63
CA GLY A 473 12.95 7.05 4.17
C GLY A 473 12.88 7.88 2.88
N LEU A 474 13.95 7.95 2.10
CA LEU A 474 14.01 8.78 0.88
C LEU A 474 13.32 8.13 -0.32
N ILE A 475 13.19 6.80 -0.30
CA ILE A 475 12.67 6.03 -1.44
C ILE A 475 11.16 5.90 -1.39
N ASP A 476 10.47 6.14 -2.51
CA ASP A 476 9.02 6.01 -2.65
C ASP A 476 8.56 4.59 -2.25
N ARG A 477 7.43 4.51 -1.53
CA ARG A 477 6.84 3.24 -1.11
C ARG A 477 6.66 2.27 -2.28
N ARG A 478 6.22 2.75 -3.45
CA ARG A 478 5.97 1.94 -4.65
C ARG A 478 7.27 1.36 -5.21
N VAL A 479 8.38 2.08 -5.11
CA VAL A 479 9.70 1.57 -5.46
C VAL A 479 10.08 0.41 -4.53
N LEU A 480 9.93 0.59 -3.21
CA LEU A 480 10.19 -0.46 -2.22
C LEU A 480 9.30 -1.70 -2.49
N ALA A 481 8.00 -1.49 -2.61
CA ALA A 481 7.03 -2.55 -2.90
C ALA A 481 7.33 -3.27 -4.22
N THR A 482 7.84 -2.57 -5.24
CA THR A 482 8.22 -3.18 -6.53
C THR A 482 9.42 -4.09 -6.38
N VAL A 483 10.44 -3.69 -5.62
CA VAL A 483 11.62 -4.52 -5.35
C VAL A 483 11.22 -5.80 -4.60
N GLU A 484 10.40 -5.68 -3.56
CA GLU A 484 9.88 -6.85 -2.83
C GLU A 484 8.92 -7.70 -3.65
N PHE A 485 8.11 -7.08 -4.52
CA PHE A 485 7.24 -7.79 -5.43
C PHE A 485 8.03 -8.72 -6.37
N LEU A 486 9.18 -8.26 -6.87
CA LEU A 486 10.07 -9.08 -7.67
C LEU A 486 10.65 -10.24 -6.86
N ALA A 487 11.20 -9.97 -5.67
CA ALA A 487 11.74 -11.00 -4.79
C ALA A 487 10.68 -12.05 -4.39
N ALA A 488 9.48 -11.61 -4.01
CA ALA A 488 8.33 -12.47 -3.70
C ALA A 488 7.84 -13.27 -4.92
N SER A 489 8.11 -12.79 -6.14
CA SER A 489 7.83 -13.48 -7.39
C SER A 489 8.94 -14.45 -7.83
N GLY A 490 9.99 -14.65 -7.01
CA GLY A 490 11.14 -15.51 -7.33
C GLY A 490 12.15 -14.87 -8.29
N LEU A 491 12.14 -13.54 -8.37
CA LEU A 491 13.05 -12.73 -9.19
C LEU A 491 13.90 -11.87 -8.25
N ASP A 492 14.98 -12.46 -7.72
CA ASP A 492 15.88 -11.88 -6.73
C ASP A 492 16.63 -10.66 -7.32
N PRO A 493 16.23 -9.42 -6.99
CA PRO A 493 16.71 -8.25 -7.69
C PRO A 493 18.02 -7.73 -7.10
N THR A 494 18.93 -7.33 -7.99
CA THR A 494 20.15 -6.59 -7.64
C THR A 494 19.96 -5.11 -7.97
N VAL A 495 19.61 -4.34 -6.95
CA VAL A 495 19.37 -2.90 -7.02
C VAL A 495 20.70 -2.17 -7.14
N SER A 496 20.91 -1.48 -8.25
CA SER A 496 22.13 -0.77 -8.61
C SER A 496 21.97 0.75 -8.63
N GLY A 497 20.74 1.26 -8.57
CA GLY A 497 20.45 2.69 -8.54
C GLY A 497 19.19 3.00 -7.74
N LEU A 498 19.35 3.92 -6.79
CA LEU A 498 18.33 4.60 -5.99
C LEU A 498 18.75 6.08 -5.88
N GLU A 499 18.34 6.83 -4.86
CA GLU A 499 18.59 8.28 -4.77
C GLU A 499 20.06 8.69 -4.82
N CYS A 500 20.96 8.01 -4.14
CA CYS A 500 22.37 8.39 -4.19
C CYS A 500 23.15 7.79 -5.38
N GLY A 501 22.52 6.87 -6.14
CA GLY A 501 23.13 6.16 -7.27
C GLY A 501 22.59 6.54 -8.66
N HIS A 502 21.41 7.16 -8.74
CA HIS A 502 20.65 7.39 -9.98
C HIS A 502 21.41 8.16 -11.08
N SER A 503 22.24 9.14 -10.71
CA SER A 503 22.90 10.01 -11.70
C SER A 503 24.12 9.34 -12.37
N LEU A 504 24.49 8.13 -11.93
CA LEU A 504 25.71 7.44 -12.34
C LEU A 504 25.46 6.39 -13.44
N THR A 505 24.18 6.12 -13.75
CA THR A 505 23.74 5.13 -14.74
C THR A 505 23.20 5.77 -16.02
N THR A 506 22.84 7.06 -16.01
CA THR A 506 22.29 7.75 -17.19
C THR A 506 23.36 8.52 -17.98
N THR A 507 23.61 8.17 -19.24
CA THR A 507 24.47 8.98 -20.14
C THR A 507 23.69 9.89 -21.08
N THR A 508 22.37 9.72 -21.21
CA THR A 508 21.56 10.46 -22.19
C THR A 508 20.54 11.46 -21.62
N GLY A 509 20.42 11.59 -20.28
CA GLY A 509 19.40 12.41 -19.60
C GLY A 509 17.99 11.84 -19.79
N VAL A 510 17.07 11.79 -18.82
CA VAL A 510 16.87 12.51 -17.56
C VAL A 510 16.24 11.51 -16.59
N ASP A 511 17.01 10.90 -15.67
CA ASP A 511 16.39 10.23 -14.51
C ASP A 511 16.15 11.23 -13.38
N ALA A 512 15.25 12.18 -13.61
CA ALA A 512 14.81 13.07 -12.55
C ALA A 512 14.07 12.31 -11.44
N ALA A 513 13.57 11.10 -11.73
CA ALA A 513 12.84 10.27 -10.79
C ALA A 513 13.76 9.65 -9.75
N GLY A 514 14.92 9.17 -10.19
CA GLY A 514 15.96 8.65 -9.31
C GLY A 514 16.50 9.71 -8.38
N ALA A 515 16.57 10.98 -8.81
CA ALA A 515 16.96 12.10 -7.96
C ALA A 515 15.99 12.39 -6.80
N THR A 516 14.84 11.74 -6.79
CA THR A 516 13.74 12.00 -5.85
C THR A 516 13.26 10.71 -5.17
N GLY A 517 14.03 9.63 -5.29
CA GLY A 517 13.69 8.32 -4.74
C GLY A 517 12.49 7.64 -5.42
N SER A 518 12.06 8.12 -6.59
CA SER A 518 10.88 7.61 -7.32
C SER A 518 11.24 6.63 -8.46
N SER A 519 12.52 6.27 -8.61
CA SER A 519 12.95 5.21 -9.53
C SER A 519 13.88 4.22 -8.86
N VAL A 520 14.04 3.07 -9.51
CA VAL A 520 15.03 2.05 -9.17
C VAL A 520 15.66 1.49 -10.44
N ASP A 521 16.98 1.33 -10.40
CA ASP A 521 17.73 0.56 -11.40
C ASP A 521 18.02 -0.84 -10.87
N ILE A 522 17.76 -1.84 -11.71
CA ILE A 522 18.05 -3.25 -11.44
C ILE A 522 19.04 -3.77 -12.47
N SER A 523 20.24 -4.13 -12.04
CA SER A 523 21.32 -4.58 -12.95
C SER A 523 21.49 -6.09 -13.04
N ALA A 524 20.86 -6.86 -12.15
CA ALA A 524 20.82 -8.31 -12.23
C ALA A 524 19.55 -8.87 -11.57
N ILE A 525 19.11 -10.04 -12.03
CA ILE A 525 18.00 -10.80 -11.47
C ILE A 525 18.48 -12.24 -11.27
N ASN A 526 18.27 -12.82 -10.08
CA ASN A 526 18.75 -14.17 -9.76
C ASN A 526 20.27 -14.34 -10.00
N ASN A 527 21.06 -13.30 -9.70
CA ASN A 527 22.51 -13.20 -10.01
C ASN A 527 22.87 -13.26 -11.50
N ILE A 528 21.89 -13.17 -12.41
CA ILE A 528 22.11 -13.07 -13.85
C ILE A 528 22.10 -11.59 -14.23
N PRO A 529 23.22 -11.03 -14.75
CA PRO A 529 23.27 -9.64 -15.17
C PRO A 529 22.24 -9.35 -16.26
N VAL A 530 21.58 -8.20 -16.20
CA VAL A 530 20.72 -7.71 -17.29
C VAL A 530 21.56 -7.51 -18.56
N SER A 531 22.82 -7.10 -18.39
CA SER A 531 23.78 -7.03 -19.50
C SER A 531 23.94 -8.36 -20.22
N GLY A 532 23.70 -8.37 -21.52
CA GLY A 532 23.76 -9.57 -22.37
C GLY A 532 22.56 -10.51 -22.24
N HIS A 533 21.56 -10.22 -21.39
CA HIS A 533 20.40 -11.07 -21.13
C HIS A 533 19.08 -10.34 -21.35
N GLN A 534 18.99 -9.55 -22.42
CA GLN A 534 17.77 -8.88 -22.84
C GLN A 534 17.26 -9.46 -24.17
N GLY A 535 15.97 -9.79 -24.24
CA GLY A 535 15.34 -10.43 -25.38
C GLY A 535 14.27 -11.46 -24.97
N PRO A 536 13.41 -11.93 -25.90
CA PRO A 536 12.32 -12.85 -25.57
C PRO A 536 12.79 -14.12 -24.83
N GLY A 537 12.10 -14.50 -23.75
CA GLY A 537 12.41 -15.66 -22.91
C GLY A 537 13.60 -15.48 -21.96
N SER A 538 14.28 -14.33 -21.97
CA SER A 538 15.34 -14.02 -21.01
C SER A 538 14.78 -13.71 -19.62
N VAL A 539 15.67 -13.71 -18.61
CA VAL A 539 15.32 -13.26 -17.25
C VAL A 539 14.82 -11.81 -17.23
N THR A 540 15.35 -10.95 -18.11
CA THR A 540 14.88 -9.57 -18.29
C THR A 540 13.46 -9.53 -18.84
N ASP A 541 13.14 -10.36 -19.84
CA ASP A 541 11.78 -10.49 -20.40
C ASP A 541 10.77 -10.95 -19.35
N MET A 542 11.11 -11.99 -18.59
CA MET A 542 10.28 -12.49 -17.48
C MET A 542 10.05 -11.41 -16.42
N THR A 543 11.09 -10.65 -16.08
CA THR A 543 11.02 -9.56 -15.10
C THR A 543 10.10 -8.44 -15.57
N ILE A 544 10.27 -7.95 -16.80
CA ILE A 544 9.41 -6.88 -17.33
C ILE A 544 7.97 -7.36 -17.48
N ARG A 545 7.73 -8.57 -17.97
CA ARG A 545 6.38 -9.15 -18.02
C ARG A 545 5.73 -9.24 -16.65
N ARG A 546 6.52 -9.57 -15.63
CA ARG A 546 6.03 -9.60 -14.24
C ARG A 546 5.69 -8.20 -13.74
N LEU A 547 6.52 -7.19 -14.00
CA LEU A 547 6.24 -5.79 -13.69
C LEU A 547 4.97 -5.28 -14.39
N LEU A 548 4.71 -5.73 -15.62
CA LEU A 548 3.49 -5.39 -16.37
C LEU A 548 2.21 -6.01 -15.78
N THR A 549 2.31 -6.92 -14.79
CA THR A 549 1.15 -7.41 -14.02
C THR A 549 0.73 -6.49 -12.88
N LEU A 550 1.56 -5.50 -12.53
CA LEU A 550 1.19 -4.48 -11.55
C LEU A 550 0.06 -3.61 -12.09
N GLN A 551 -0.90 -3.29 -11.22
CA GLN A 551 -2.15 -2.61 -11.58
C GLN A 551 -2.37 -1.38 -10.68
N GLY A 552 -3.21 -0.45 -11.11
CA GLY A 552 -3.59 0.71 -10.31
C GLY A 552 -2.40 1.59 -9.94
N ALA A 553 -2.32 1.98 -8.66
CA ALA A 553 -1.25 2.85 -8.15
C ALA A 553 0.16 2.22 -8.20
N MET A 554 0.24 0.88 -8.31
CA MET A 554 1.49 0.14 -8.40
C MET A 554 2.00 -0.04 -9.82
N LYS A 555 1.23 0.34 -10.85
CA LYS A 555 1.67 0.28 -12.25
C LYS A 555 2.80 1.30 -12.47
N PRO A 556 3.99 0.87 -12.93
CA PRO A 556 5.07 1.80 -13.24
C PRO A 556 4.71 2.73 -14.40
N ASP A 557 5.14 3.98 -14.32
CA ASP A 557 4.95 4.97 -15.38
C ASP A 557 5.94 4.77 -16.53
N GLU A 558 7.16 4.35 -16.19
CA GLU A 558 8.18 3.98 -17.18
C GLU A 558 8.93 2.71 -16.73
N ILE A 559 9.13 1.81 -17.69
CA ILE A 559 10.02 0.66 -17.61
C ILE A 559 10.97 0.76 -18.80
N VAL A 560 12.22 1.08 -18.52
CA VAL A 560 13.24 1.33 -19.55
C VAL A 560 14.24 0.19 -19.60
N SER A 561 14.47 -0.35 -20.79
CA SER A 561 15.42 -1.45 -21.06
C SER A 561 15.84 -1.39 -22.54
N LEU A 562 16.39 -2.48 -23.10
CA LEU A 562 16.51 -2.69 -24.55
C LEU A 562 15.26 -3.30 -25.20
N MET A 563 14.16 -3.44 -24.45
CA MET A 563 12.94 -4.10 -24.88
C MET A 563 11.74 -3.15 -24.79
N SER A 564 10.79 -3.31 -25.72
CA SER A 564 9.47 -2.69 -25.66
C SER A 564 8.38 -3.71 -25.97
N TYR A 565 7.19 -3.50 -25.42
CA TYR A 565 6.09 -4.46 -25.48
C TYR A 565 4.90 -3.84 -26.22
N LYS A 566 4.38 -4.56 -27.21
CA LYS A 566 3.26 -4.08 -28.02
C LYS A 566 2.04 -3.79 -27.13
N GLY A 567 1.48 -2.60 -27.25
CA GLY A 567 0.33 -2.16 -26.47
C GLY A 567 0.65 -1.67 -25.06
N GLN A 568 1.93 -1.64 -24.66
CA GLN A 568 2.38 -1.14 -23.35
C GLN A 568 3.16 0.16 -23.53
N SER A 569 2.46 1.29 -23.39
CA SER A 569 3.01 2.63 -23.60
C SER A 569 4.08 3.02 -22.58
N ASN A 570 4.11 2.36 -21.42
CA ASN A 570 5.08 2.58 -20.35
C ASN A 570 6.37 1.78 -20.54
N THR A 571 6.59 1.11 -21.67
CA THR A 571 7.84 0.38 -21.95
C THR A 571 8.68 1.09 -23.00
N LEU A 572 9.91 1.48 -22.62
CA LEU A 572 10.80 2.26 -23.47
C LEU A 572 12.08 1.46 -23.77
N SER A 573 12.45 1.41 -25.05
CA SER A 573 13.69 0.76 -25.50
C SER A 573 14.77 1.80 -25.77
N LEU A 574 15.73 1.97 -24.84
CA LEU A 574 16.80 2.95 -24.96
C LEU A 574 18.20 2.28 -25.02
N PRO A 575 19.08 2.67 -25.97
CA PRO A 575 20.38 2.01 -26.16
C PRO A 575 21.32 2.03 -24.95
N ASP A 576 21.21 3.03 -24.08
CA ASP A 576 22.05 3.19 -22.89
C ASP A 576 21.53 2.41 -21.66
N HIS A 577 20.50 1.57 -21.84
CA HIS A 577 19.94 0.66 -20.82
C HIS A 577 20.33 -0.80 -21.10
N ALA A 578 21.51 -1.01 -21.69
CA ALA A 578 22.01 -2.35 -22.01
C ALA A 578 22.31 -3.20 -20.76
N ASP A 579 22.51 -2.57 -19.60
CA ASP A 579 23.02 -3.18 -18.37
C ASP A 579 22.04 -3.13 -17.19
N ARG A 580 20.83 -2.60 -17.39
CA ARG A 580 19.84 -2.45 -16.33
C ARG A 580 18.41 -2.40 -16.86
N ILE A 581 17.47 -2.71 -15.97
CA ILE A 581 16.06 -2.34 -16.08
C ILE A 581 15.87 -1.13 -15.17
N GLN A 582 15.43 -0.01 -15.73
CA GLN A 582 15.01 1.14 -14.94
C GLN A 582 13.50 1.07 -14.77
N ILE A 583 13.03 1.25 -13.54
CA ILE A 583 11.61 1.30 -13.21
C ILE A 583 11.37 2.65 -12.55
N ALA A 584 10.56 3.49 -13.17
CA ALA A 584 10.25 4.80 -12.65
C ALA A 584 8.75 4.96 -12.40
N PHE A 585 8.46 5.55 -11.25
CA PHE A 585 7.19 6.18 -10.95
C PHE A 585 7.41 7.69 -11.14
N THR A 586 6.46 8.37 -11.76
CA THR A 586 6.57 9.78 -12.09
C THR A 586 6.85 10.56 -10.82
N PRO A 587 8.02 11.22 -10.73
CA PRO A 587 8.40 12.03 -9.60
C PRO A 587 7.67 13.36 -9.69
N LEU A 588 6.77 13.67 -8.75
CA LEU A 588 6.07 14.95 -8.79
C LEU A 588 6.82 16.09 -8.11
N TYR A 589 8.04 15.85 -7.62
CA TYR A 589 8.98 16.89 -7.20
C TYR A 589 10.20 16.92 -8.10
N GLY A 590 10.54 18.08 -8.66
CA GLY A 590 11.78 18.24 -9.44
C GLY A 590 11.78 19.50 -10.32
N GLN A 591 12.97 19.90 -10.79
CA GLN A 591 13.15 21.11 -11.62
C GLN A 591 12.53 21.01 -13.02
N ASN A 592 11.89 19.90 -13.38
CA ASN A 592 11.31 19.71 -14.69
C ASN A 592 9.92 20.38 -14.79
N LYS A 593 9.94 21.71 -14.99
CA LYS A 593 8.76 22.58 -15.11
C LYS A 593 7.75 22.14 -16.18
N ARG A 594 8.19 21.36 -17.18
CA ARG A 594 7.35 20.92 -18.29
C ARG A 594 6.47 19.72 -17.91
N LEU A 595 7.03 18.78 -17.15
CA LEU A 595 6.30 17.61 -16.64
C LEU A 595 5.44 17.94 -15.40
N SER A 596 5.91 18.87 -14.56
CA SER A 596 5.08 19.43 -13.47
C SER A 596 3.95 20.34 -13.98
N ALA A 597 4.06 20.88 -15.20
CA ALA A 597 2.95 21.55 -15.90
C ALA A 597 1.93 20.54 -16.49
N GLU A 598 2.34 19.29 -16.70
CA GLU A 598 1.53 18.16 -17.16
C GLU A 598 1.04 17.26 -16.01
N ILE A 599 1.00 17.76 -14.76
CA ILE A 599 0.07 17.22 -13.75
C ILE A 599 -1.33 17.56 -14.24
N THR A 600 -1.77 16.78 -15.21
CA THR A 600 -3.10 16.80 -15.77
C THR A 600 -3.96 16.34 -14.62
N SER A 601 -4.67 17.29 -14.01
CA SER A 601 -5.66 16.97 -12.98
C SER A 601 -6.54 15.85 -13.54
N ALA A 602 -6.50 14.68 -12.90
CA ALA A 602 -7.33 13.53 -13.30
C ALA A 602 -8.81 13.94 -13.42
N LEU A 603 -9.18 14.97 -12.64
CA LEU A 603 -10.50 15.56 -12.50
C LEU A 603 -10.44 17.08 -12.66
N GLN A 604 -11.41 17.70 -13.33
CA GLN A 604 -11.55 19.16 -13.29
C GLN A 604 -11.92 19.65 -11.87
N PRO A 605 -11.70 20.93 -11.51
CA PRO A 605 -12.01 21.45 -10.17
C PRO A 605 -13.43 21.12 -9.66
N ASN A 606 -14.44 21.23 -10.51
CA ASN A 606 -15.83 20.89 -10.18
C ASN A 606 -16.06 19.38 -10.03
N GLN A 607 -15.28 18.56 -10.72
CA GLN A 607 -15.35 17.10 -10.64
C GLN A 607 -14.78 16.59 -9.31
N TRP A 608 -13.82 17.29 -8.72
CA TRP A 608 -13.36 17.01 -7.36
C TRP A 608 -14.46 17.19 -6.33
N ILE A 609 -15.21 18.30 -6.42
CA ILE A 609 -16.35 18.56 -5.52
C ILE A 609 -17.39 17.45 -5.67
N GLN A 610 -17.78 17.13 -6.92
CA GLN A 610 -18.74 16.07 -7.21
C GLN A 610 -18.30 14.69 -6.68
N LEU A 611 -17.01 14.36 -6.81
CA LEU A 611 -16.49 13.10 -6.31
C LEU A 611 -16.57 13.03 -4.78
N ILE A 612 -16.25 14.11 -4.09
CA ILE A 612 -16.24 14.13 -2.63
C ILE A 612 -17.67 14.15 -2.08
N ASP A 613 -18.58 14.90 -2.70
CA ASP A 613 -20.01 14.80 -2.42
C ASP A 613 -20.51 13.37 -2.62
N ARG A 614 -20.03 12.70 -3.68
CA ARG A 614 -20.35 11.31 -3.92
C ARG A 614 -19.79 10.39 -2.83
N LEU A 615 -18.53 10.56 -2.42
CA LEU A 615 -17.93 9.77 -1.34
C LEU A 615 -18.68 9.98 -0.01
N ASN A 616 -19.10 11.20 0.30
CA ASN A 616 -19.91 11.50 1.48
C ASN A 616 -21.27 10.77 1.48
N GLN A 617 -21.84 10.48 0.30
CA GLN A 617 -23.08 9.71 0.17
C GLN A 617 -22.89 8.20 0.26
N ILE A 618 -21.64 7.70 0.24
CA ILE A 618 -21.32 6.29 0.30
C ILE A 618 -21.25 5.88 1.78
N PRO A 619 -22.19 5.07 2.32
CA PRO A 619 -22.13 4.69 3.73
C PRO A 619 -20.85 3.90 4.00
N GLU A 620 -20.11 4.25 5.05
CA GLU A 620 -18.93 3.47 5.44
C GLU A 620 -19.34 2.13 6.06
N PRO A 621 -18.78 1.01 5.60
CA PRO A 621 -19.06 -0.30 6.19
C PRO A 621 -18.43 -0.41 7.59
N VAL A 622 -19.10 -1.15 8.46
CA VAL A 622 -18.58 -1.46 9.80
C VAL A 622 -17.59 -2.61 9.68
N VAL A 623 -16.34 -2.36 10.06
CA VAL A 623 -15.34 -3.44 10.15
C VAL A 623 -15.12 -3.83 11.62
N PRO A 624 -15.33 -5.11 11.99
CA PRO A 624 -15.03 -5.59 13.33
C PRO A 624 -13.55 -5.45 13.67
N ILE A 625 -13.26 -4.93 14.87
CA ILE A 625 -11.89 -4.80 15.41
C ILE A 625 -11.46 -5.99 16.27
N SER A 626 -12.29 -7.04 16.31
CA SER A 626 -12.04 -8.25 17.07
C SER A 626 -12.42 -9.45 16.21
N PRO A 627 -11.67 -10.56 16.27
CA PRO A 627 -11.98 -11.75 15.50
C PRO A 627 -13.42 -12.21 15.70
N SER A 628 -14.09 -12.51 14.60
CA SER A 628 -15.45 -13.04 14.59
C SER A 628 -15.49 -14.47 15.14
N ARG A 629 -16.70 -14.95 15.42
CA ARG A 629 -16.91 -16.36 15.79
C ARG A 629 -16.58 -17.36 14.66
N TYR A 630 -16.40 -16.87 13.43
CA TYR A 630 -16.04 -17.68 12.26
C TYR A 630 -14.53 -17.63 11.96
N ALA A 631 -13.79 -16.88 12.76
CA ALA A 631 -12.35 -16.74 12.63
C ALA A 631 -11.65 -18.07 12.96
N ILE A 632 -10.70 -18.47 12.13
CA ILE A 632 -9.95 -19.72 12.28
C ILE A 632 -8.48 -19.38 12.50
N LYS A 633 -7.93 -19.82 13.64
CA LYS A 633 -6.49 -19.72 13.91
C LYS A 633 -5.70 -20.48 12.86
N VAL A 634 -4.68 -19.83 12.30
CA VAL A 634 -3.76 -20.43 11.34
C VAL A 634 -2.52 -20.87 12.13
N SER A 635 -2.45 -22.15 12.47
CA SER A 635 -1.23 -22.73 13.06
C SER A 635 -0.08 -22.60 12.06
N GLY A 636 1.05 -22.02 12.47
CA GLY A 636 2.25 -21.91 11.66
C GLY A 636 2.61 -23.26 11.04
N ARG A 637 2.76 -23.29 9.72
CA ARG A 637 3.43 -24.40 9.03
C ARG A 637 4.91 -24.30 9.26
#